data_AF-A0A5N7MAY4-F1
#
_entry.id   AF-A0A5N7MAY4-F1
#
_cell.length_a   1.000
_cell.length_b   1.000
_cell.length_c   1.000
_cell.angle_alpha   90.00
_cell.angle_beta   90.00
_cell.angle_gamma   90.00
#
_symmetry.space_group_name_H-M   'P 1'
#
loop_
_entity.id
_entity.type
_entity.pdbx_description
1 polymer ?
#
loop_
_entity_poly.entity_id
_entity_poly.type
_entity_poly.pdbx_seq_one_letter_code
_entity_poly.pdbx_strand_id
1 'polypeptide(L)'
;MTIFIRLLDEPTDQKAISLSESCSGRRGVHIVDASKFSQISGSPFAYWASAAVMRCTSSYPSLESEERHAAAGANTRDNPRFLRLAWEINPDNIVQFGASKDRASAWVLLTKGGKHNPFYANVHLVVRWPGEGRELKAAASAWRASKGWGEQWTAVLNGYDYYGRPGISWPVRSQTGFSARAFGQGGIFGHKGPTLFLDDDSDVALEAMLAIMNSAPFKYFISLQMAFGAYEVGVIQRTPVPELSPNDRTALATLARRAWSLKRNLDTANEASSAFVLPGPLLTLRTGVDAVQIEAEIGSIQTEIDDLAFRLYGLEGQDRAEIEIWASKGKDEIAETSEEDGSSEPDSDAEDDDEETNTDAVGSVHSWALGVAFGRFDLRLATGDRELPSEPGPFSPLPVVSPGMLPKGDPMFHVNNGILVEDPGHPDDVTSIVASIFETTKISYVGGADTWTLRFGETSSGLFMPEVYRAWLRRQAFPAHIKMYSKSRRKAPIYWRLGTASGSYAVWLYIHKFTKDTLFRVQNDYVAPKLAHEQRQLDALKSDAGSSPSATQRKAIDAQVAFVEEIQIFFNELKRVAPLWNPDLDDGVIINSAPLWRLVAHNKPWQKELRTAWEALQRGDFDWSHLAMHLWPERVVPKCVTDRSLAIAHELEDVFWFEDESGKWKPRKTPTHPVSELVGERTSDAVKAALKDLLSASEPAGGTRRGRRKV
;
A
#
# COMPACT_ATOMS: atom_id res chain seq x y z
N MET A 1 0.53 37.12 -39.01
CA MET A 1 1.07 37.28 -37.64
C MET A 1 -0.07 37.64 -36.73
N THR A 2 -0.25 36.85 -35.68
CA THR A 2 -1.29 36.99 -34.66
C THR A 2 -0.62 37.45 -33.37
N ILE A 3 -1.25 38.36 -32.64
CA ILE A 3 -0.74 38.90 -31.38
C ILE A 3 -1.42 38.16 -30.23
N PHE A 4 -0.63 37.60 -29.32
CA PHE A 4 -1.08 36.98 -28.08
C PHE A 4 -0.57 37.79 -26.90
N ILE A 5 -1.44 38.00 -25.90
CA ILE A 5 -1.12 38.69 -24.64
C ILE A 5 -1.42 37.73 -23.51
N ARG A 6 -0.42 37.41 -22.68
CA ARG A 6 -0.56 36.49 -21.56
C ARG A 6 -0.89 37.26 -20.29
N LEU A 7 -2.06 36.98 -19.70
CA LEU A 7 -2.51 37.54 -18.42
C LEU A 7 -2.86 36.45 -17.40
N LEU A 8 -2.47 35.20 -17.66
CA LEU A 8 -2.82 34.06 -16.82
C LEU A 8 -2.09 34.12 -15.47
N ASP A 9 -0.84 34.58 -15.49
CA ASP A 9 0.04 34.62 -14.32
C ASP A 9 -0.06 35.96 -13.57
N GLU A 10 -0.98 36.85 -13.99
CA GLU A 10 -1.21 38.17 -13.40
C GLU A 10 -2.36 38.08 -12.38
N PRO A 11 -2.23 38.70 -11.19
CA PRO A 11 -3.32 38.83 -10.23
C PRO A 11 -4.57 39.44 -10.87
N THR A 12 -5.75 38.95 -10.51
CA THR A 12 -7.03 39.33 -11.16
C THR A 12 -7.27 40.85 -11.18
N ASP A 13 -6.87 41.55 -10.11
CA ASP A 13 -6.97 43.00 -9.95
C ASP A 13 -5.95 43.77 -10.81
N GLN A 14 -4.85 43.14 -11.24
CA GLN A 14 -3.81 43.73 -12.07
C GLN A 14 -3.98 43.47 -13.57
N LYS A 15 -4.78 42.47 -13.97
CA LYS A 15 -4.95 42.09 -15.39
C LYS A 15 -5.31 43.24 -16.32
N ALA A 16 -6.15 44.18 -15.89
CA ALA A 16 -6.55 45.33 -16.69
C ALA A 16 -5.38 46.31 -16.94
N ILE A 17 -4.53 46.51 -15.93
CA ILE A 17 -3.33 47.35 -16.02
C ILE A 17 -2.30 46.65 -16.92
N SER A 18 -2.01 45.38 -16.65
CA SER A 18 -1.04 44.59 -17.44
C SER A 18 -1.45 44.47 -18.91
N LEU A 19 -2.76 44.35 -19.21
CA LEU A 19 -3.28 44.40 -20.58
C LEU A 19 -3.04 45.76 -21.24
N SER A 20 -3.34 46.85 -20.55
CA SER A 20 -3.13 48.21 -21.06
C SER A 20 -1.66 48.48 -21.38
N GLU A 21 -0.76 48.04 -20.49
CA GLU A 21 0.70 48.15 -20.69
C GLU A 21 1.19 47.29 -21.86
N SER A 22 0.63 46.08 -22.02
CA SER A 22 0.92 45.18 -23.14
C SER A 22 0.50 45.79 -24.48
N CYS A 23 -0.72 46.35 -24.56
CA CYS A 23 -1.22 47.07 -25.74
C CYS A 23 -0.40 48.33 -26.07
N SER A 24 0.25 48.92 -25.05
CA SER A 24 1.17 50.07 -25.21
C SER A 24 2.59 49.66 -25.64
N GLY A 25 2.82 48.36 -25.88
CA GLY A 25 4.06 47.81 -26.44
C GLY A 25 5.16 47.50 -25.42
N ARG A 26 4.85 47.35 -24.13
CA ARG A 26 5.87 47.37 -23.06
C ARG A 26 6.14 46.04 -22.33
N ARG A 27 5.25 45.03 -22.40
CA ARG A 27 5.45 43.74 -21.69
C ARG A 27 4.49 42.66 -22.19
N GLY A 28 4.85 41.37 -22.09
CA GLY A 28 3.89 40.25 -22.21
C GLY A 28 3.25 40.00 -23.58
N VAL A 29 3.78 40.59 -24.66
CA VAL A 29 3.26 40.46 -26.02
C VAL A 29 4.07 39.41 -26.81
N HIS A 30 3.36 38.43 -27.39
CA HIS A 30 3.93 37.42 -28.29
C HIS A 30 3.36 37.59 -29.70
N ILE A 31 4.23 37.72 -30.69
CA ILE A 31 3.84 37.85 -32.10
C ILE A 31 4.20 36.54 -32.81
N VAL A 32 3.18 35.77 -33.19
CA VAL A 32 3.37 34.42 -33.72
C VAL A 32 2.56 34.23 -35.00
N ASP A 33 3.10 33.49 -35.97
CA ASP A 33 2.33 33.01 -37.10
C ASP A 33 1.46 31.83 -36.66
N ALA A 34 0.13 32.02 -36.66
CA ALA A 34 -0.82 31.02 -36.18
C ALA A 34 -0.77 29.70 -36.97
N SER A 35 -0.25 29.69 -38.20
CA SER A 35 -0.04 28.46 -38.96
C SER A 35 0.94 27.50 -38.26
N LYS A 36 1.86 28.02 -37.43
CA LYS A 36 2.83 27.20 -36.68
C LYS A 36 2.20 26.31 -35.62
N PHE A 37 1.03 26.64 -35.08
CA PHE A 37 0.39 25.80 -34.06
C PHE A 37 0.03 24.40 -34.58
N SER A 38 -0.21 24.26 -35.89
CA SER A 38 -0.44 22.96 -36.52
C SER A 38 0.74 21.99 -36.44
N GLN A 39 1.94 22.46 -36.07
CA GLN A 39 3.13 21.64 -35.86
C GLN A 39 3.10 20.86 -34.54
N ILE A 40 2.26 21.28 -33.57
CA ILE A 40 1.98 20.50 -32.38
C ILE A 40 0.67 19.77 -32.60
N SER A 41 0.65 18.46 -32.36
CA SER A 41 -0.58 17.68 -32.47
C SER A 41 -1.66 18.20 -31.52
N GLY A 42 -2.87 18.39 -32.05
CA GLY A 42 -3.98 19.04 -31.35
C GLY A 42 -4.01 20.57 -31.49
N SER A 43 -3.03 21.15 -32.17
CA SER A 43 -2.89 22.58 -32.45
C SER A 43 -3.06 23.52 -31.24
N PRO A 44 -2.44 23.25 -30.08
CA PRO A 44 -2.50 24.15 -28.93
C PRO A 44 -1.91 25.52 -29.27
N PHE A 45 -2.50 26.59 -28.72
CA PHE A 45 -2.00 27.96 -28.86
C PHE A 45 -0.82 28.22 -27.93
N ALA A 46 0.26 27.43 -28.08
CA ALA A 46 1.52 27.55 -27.35
C ALA A 46 2.35 28.73 -27.89
N TYR A 47 1.80 29.95 -27.84
CA TYR A 47 2.43 31.16 -28.42
C TYR A 47 3.73 31.59 -27.73
N TRP A 48 4.01 31.05 -26.55
CA TRP A 48 5.27 31.26 -25.83
C TRP A 48 6.37 30.28 -26.24
N ALA A 49 6.03 29.18 -26.92
CA ALA A 49 7.01 28.20 -27.35
C ALA A 49 7.90 28.80 -28.46
N SER A 50 9.22 28.64 -28.30
CA SER A 50 10.17 29.16 -29.27
C SER A 50 10.13 28.38 -30.58
N ALA A 51 10.71 28.97 -31.64
CA ALA A 51 10.81 28.28 -32.92
C ALA A 51 11.66 27.00 -32.85
N ALA A 52 12.62 26.91 -31.93
CA ALA A 52 13.44 25.70 -31.74
C ALA A 52 12.62 24.56 -31.11
N VAL A 53 11.85 24.88 -30.08
CA VAL A 53 10.89 23.96 -29.44
C VAL A 53 9.89 23.43 -30.47
N MET A 54 9.28 24.31 -31.28
CA MET A 54 8.32 23.90 -32.32
C MET A 54 8.94 23.03 -33.42
N ARG A 55 10.23 23.25 -33.76
CA ARG A 55 10.94 22.36 -34.69
C ARG A 55 11.12 20.96 -34.12
N CYS A 56 11.38 20.81 -32.82
CA CYS A 56 11.54 19.50 -32.20
C CYS A 56 10.29 18.62 -32.35
N THR A 57 9.08 19.20 -32.27
CA THR A 57 7.83 18.44 -32.41
C THR A 57 7.56 17.95 -33.84
N SER A 58 8.26 18.48 -34.83
CA SER A 58 8.14 18.08 -36.24
C SER A 58 9.35 17.31 -36.76
N SER A 59 10.54 17.55 -36.21
CA SER A 59 11.79 16.88 -36.60
C SER A 59 12.02 15.56 -35.91
N TYR A 60 11.53 15.39 -34.67
CA TYR A 60 11.74 14.17 -33.91
C TYR A 60 10.50 13.26 -33.95
N PRO A 61 10.70 11.94 -33.96
CA PRO A 61 9.60 11.00 -33.88
C PRO A 61 8.86 11.12 -32.55
N SER A 62 7.56 10.84 -32.56
CA SER A 62 6.74 10.77 -31.35
C SER A 62 7.13 9.57 -30.49
N LEU A 63 6.84 9.60 -29.19
CA LEU A 63 7.12 8.48 -28.30
C LEU A 63 6.48 7.16 -28.77
N GLU A 64 5.25 7.18 -29.29
CA GLU A 64 4.62 6.02 -29.94
C GLU A 64 5.13 5.87 -31.38
N SER A 65 6.35 5.37 -31.53
CA SER A 65 7.00 5.08 -32.81
C SER A 65 8.32 4.34 -32.58
N GLU A 66 8.95 3.82 -33.63
CA GLU A 66 10.30 3.22 -33.55
C GLU A 66 10.39 2.19 -32.40
N GLU A 67 9.53 1.17 -32.45
CA GLU A 67 9.54 0.03 -31.49
C GLU A 67 9.16 0.41 -30.04
N ARG A 68 8.58 1.60 -29.83
CA ARG A 68 8.09 2.09 -28.54
C ARG A 68 6.57 2.12 -28.50
N HIS A 69 6.00 1.50 -27.47
CA HIS A 69 4.56 1.34 -27.29
C HIS A 69 4.10 1.76 -25.90
N ALA A 70 3.35 2.84 -25.80
CA ALA A 70 2.72 3.30 -24.57
C ALA A 70 1.26 2.82 -24.51
N ALA A 71 0.91 2.10 -23.45
CA ALA A 71 -0.41 1.49 -23.29
C ALA A 71 -1.08 1.84 -21.96
N ALA A 72 -2.42 1.95 -22.00
CA ALA A 72 -3.24 1.97 -20.78
C ALA A 72 -3.50 0.53 -20.31
N GLY A 73 -3.45 0.32 -18.99
CA GLY A 73 -3.55 -1.00 -18.38
C GLY A 73 -4.94 -1.39 -17.88
N ALA A 74 -4.97 -2.34 -16.95
CA ALA A 74 -6.17 -2.91 -16.37
C ALA A 74 -7.05 -1.89 -15.62
N ASN A 75 -8.37 -1.99 -15.80
CA ASN A 75 -9.34 -1.41 -14.90
C ASN A 75 -10.08 -2.51 -14.14
N THR A 76 -9.76 -2.68 -12.85
CA THR A 76 -10.35 -3.72 -11.99
C THR A 76 -11.81 -3.47 -11.66
N ARG A 77 -12.29 -2.22 -11.72
CA ARG A 77 -13.67 -1.75 -11.41
C ARG A 77 -14.20 -2.03 -10.00
N ASP A 78 -13.67 -3.03 -9.29
CA ASP A 78 -14.00 -3.40 -7.92
C ASP A 78 -12.70 -3.62 -7.14
N ASN A 79 -12.11 -2.51 -6.69
CA ASN A 79 -10.87 -2.51 -5.92
C ASN A 79 -10.97 -3.25 -4.58
N PRO A 80 -12.09 -3.14 -3.82
CA PRO A 80 -12.28 -3.92 -2.59
C PRO A 80 -12.18 -5.43 -2.80
N ARG A 81 -12.69 -5.97 -3.92
CA ARG A 81 -12.64 -7.40 -4.24
C ARG A 81 -11.30 -7.82 -4.84
N PHE A 82 -10.83 -7.13 -5.87
CA PHE A 82 -9.74 -7.64 -6.72
C PHE A 82 -8.35 -7.12 -6.37
N LEU A 83 -8.21 -6.11 -5.51
CA LEU A 83 -6.90 -5.56 -5.14
C LEU A 83 -6.57 -5.82 -3.68
N ARG A 84 -5.30 -6.09 -3.39
CA ARG A 84 -4.74 -6.12 -2.04
C ARG A 84 -3.42 -5.40 -2.00
N LEU A 85 -2.99 -5.02 -0.80
CA LEU A 85 -1.60 -4.71 -0.56
C LEU A 85 -0.80 -6.01 -0.50
N ALA A 86 0.40 -6.04 -1.05
CA ALA A 86 1.21 -7.25 -1.16
C ALA A 86 1.43 -7.92 0.21
N TRP A 87 1.57 -7.12 1.27
CA TRP A 87 1.74 -7.63 2.63
C TRP A 87 0.47 -8.24 3.26
N GLU A 88 -0.72 -8.05 2.68
CA GLU A 88 -1.95 -8.72 3.13
C GLU A 88 -1.93 -10.21 2.80
N ILE A 89 -1.31 -10.56 1.66
CA ILE A 89 -1.39 -11.88 1.06
C ILE A 89 -0.20 -12.73 1.47
N ASN A 90 -0.44 -14.03 1.70
CA ASN A 90 0.65 -14.97 1.93
C ASN A 90 1.61 -14.91 0.72
N PRO A 91 2.91 -14.65 0.92
CA PRO A 91 3.85 -14.52 -0.19
C PRO A 91 3.88 -15.71 -1.15
N ASP A 92 3.58 -16.93 -0.69
CA ASP A 92 3.52 -18.12 -1.55
C ASP A 92 2.40 -18.05 -2.63
N ASN A 93 1.38 -17.21 -2.39
CA ASN A 93 0.28 -16.97 -3.33
C ASN A 93 0.55 -15.79 -4.27
N ILE A 94 1.61 -15.01 -4.05
CA ILE A 94 2.01 -13.95 -4.98
C ILE A 94 2.91 -14.57 -6.04
N VAL A 95 2.52 -14.44 -7.30
CA VAL A 95 3.17 -15.08 -8.44
C VAL A 95 3.48 -14.08 -9.54
N GLN A 96 4.43 -14.43 -10.38
CA GLN A 96 4.67 -13.72 -11.63
C GLN A 96 3.50 -13.98 -12.60
N PHE A 97 3.21 -13.01 -13.46
CA PHE A 97 2.22 -13.15 -14.52
C PHE A 97 2.50 -14.41 -15.37
N GLY A 98 1.46 -15.16 -15.70
CA GLY A 98 1.56 -16.45 -16.40
C GLY A 98 1.76 -17.69 -15.50
N ALA A 99 2.08 -17.51 -14.21
CA ALA A 99 2.31 -18.63 -13.28
C ALA A 99 1.10 -18.99 -12.39
N SER A 100 -0.14 -18.70 -12.85
CA SER A 100 -1.36 -18.88 -12.05
C SER A 100 -2.39 -19.88 -12.59
N LYS A 101 -2.11 -20.54 -13.72
CA LYS A 101 -3.07 -21.37 -14.46
C LYS A 101 -3.74 -22.46 -13.61
N ASP A 102 -2.95 -23.22 -12.86
CA ASP A 102 -3.43 -24.36 -12.06
C ASP A 102 -3.49 -24.06 -10.55
N ARG A 103 -3.55 -22.77 -10.18
CA ARG A 103 -3.57 -22.34 -8.78
C ARG A 103 -4.98 -21.93 -8.34
N ALA A 104 -5.42 -22.47 -7.20
CA ALA A 104 -6.68 -22.08 -6.55
C ALA A 104 -6.62 -20.65 -6.00
N SER A 105 -5.46 -20.22 -5.48
CA SER A 105 -5.20 -18.84 -5.08
C SER A 105 -3.93 -18.33 -5.75
N ALA A 106 -4.02 -17.16 -6.37
CA ALA A 106 -2.89 -16.48 -6.98
C ALA A 106 -3.14 -14.97 -7.03
N TRP A 107 -2.08 -14.21 -6.80
CA TRP A 107 -2.07 -12.76 -6.84
C TRP A 107 -0.87 -12.30 -7.67
N VAL A 108 -1.07 -11.35 -8.57
CA VAL A 108 0.02 -10.81 -9.41
C VAL A 108 0.24 -9.35 -9.05
N LEU A 109 1.49 -8.90 -8.96
CA LEU A 109 1.82 -7.51 -8.65
C LEU A 109 1.19 -6.57 -9.70
N LEU A 110 0.60 -5.47 -9.24
CA LEU A 110 -0.08 -4.50 -10.06
C LEU A 110 0.49 -3.10 -9.80
N THR A 111 1.08 -2.46 -10.82
CA THR A 111 1.44 -1.05 -10.71
C THR A 111 0.22 -0.15 -10.92
N LYS A 112 0.08 0.85 -10.04
CA LYS A 112 -0.77 2.04 -10.25
C LYS A 112 0.12 3.26 -10.21
N GLY A 113 -0.25 4.28 -10.97
CA GLY A 113 0.50 5.51 -11.18
C GLY A 113 1.13 6.08 -9.92
N GLY A 114 0.45 6.12 -8.77
CA GLY A 114 1.00 6.49 -7.45
C GLY A 114 1.61 7.89 -7.35
N LYS A 115 2.11 8.24 -6.15
CA LYS A 115 2.73 9.54 -5.84
C LYS A 115 3.99 9.80 -6.67
N HIS A 116 4.20 11.06 -7.03
CA HIS A 116 5.38 11.50 -7.77
C HIS A 116 6.69 11.02 -7.12
N ASN A 117 7.38 10.12 -7.82
CA ASN A 117 8.71 9.64 -7.44
C ASN A 117 9.44 9.19 -8.71
N PRO A 118 10.27 10.05 -9.33
CA PRO A 118 10.93 9.71 -10.59
C PRO A 118 11.91 8.55 -10.38
N PHE A 119 12.16 7.82 -11.46
CA PHE A 119 13.05 6.66 -11.57
C PHE A 119 12.55 5.40 -10.86
N TYR A 120 12.12 5.48 -9.59
CA TYR A 120 11.76 4.30 -8.78
C TYR A 120 10.38 4.45 -8.12
N ALA A 121 9.60 3.37 -8.10
CA ALA A 121 8.47 3.22 -7.19
C ALA A 121 8.29 1.76 -6.76
N ASN A 122 7.96 1.59 -5.47
CA ASN A 122 7.59 0.29 -4.93
C ASN A 122 6.20 -0.14 -5.47
N VAL A 123 6.14 -1.32 -6.09
CA VAL A 123 4.89 -1.96 -6.50
C VAL A 123 4.31 -2.69 -5.29
N HIS A 124 3.39 -2.01 -4.59
CA HIS A 124 2.82 -2.49 -3.32
C HIS A 124 1.43 -3.13 -3.47
N LEU A 125 0.81 -3.04 -4.64
CA LEU A 125 -0.49 -3.64 -4.91
C LEU A 125 -0.33 -4.98 -5.61
N VAL A 126 -1.27 -5.88 -5.34
CA VAL A 126 -1.47 -7.11 -6.08
C VAL A 126 -2.92 -7.21 -6.55
N VAL A 127 -3.15 -7.84 -7.69
CA VAL A 127 -4.46 -8.15 -8.26
C VAL A 127 -4.73 -9.65 -8.21
N ARG A 128 -5.95 -10.03 -7.84
CA ARG A 128 -6.39 -11.42 -7.77
C ARG A 128 -6.37 -12.04 -9.18
N TRP A 129 -5.59 -13.11 -9.35
CA TRP A 129 -5.31 -13.72 -10.66
C TRP A 129 -5.34 -15.27 -10.73
N PRO A 130 -6.13 -16.01 -9.92
CA PRO A 130 -6.24 -17.46 -10.06
C PRO A 130 -6.83 -17.86 -11.42
N GLY A 131 -6.39 -18.99 -11.97
CA GLY A 131 -6.84 -19.48 -13.29
C GLY A 131 -6.65 -18.43 -14.39
N GLU A 132 -5.49 -17.75 -14.41
CA GLU A 132 -5.19 -16.64 -15.33
C GLU A 132 -6.21 -15.49 -15.28
N GLY A 133 -6.70 -15.15 -14.08
CA GLY A 133 -7.64 -14.06 -13.87
C GLY A 133 -9.08 -14.40 -14.26
N ARG A 134 -9.47 -15.68 -14.24
CA ARG A 134 -10.80 -16.18 -14.62
C ARG A 134 -11.94 -15.40 -13.95
N GLU A 135 -11.81 -15.16 -12.64
CA GLU A 135 -12.81 -14.43 -11.83
C GLU A 135 -13.00 -12.97 -12.29
N LEU A 136 -11.89 -12.26 -12.49
CA LEU A 136 -11.89 -10.85 -12.90
C LEU A 136 -12.35 -10.69 -14.35
N LYS A 137 -11.94 -11.60 -15.25
CA LYS A 137 -12.41 -11.65 -16.64
C LYS A 137 -13.93 -11.83 -16.69
N ALA A 138 -14.48 -12.75 -15.89
CA ALA A 138 -15.93 -12.93 -15.77
C ALA A 138 -16.65 -11.69 -15.22
N ALA A 139 -16.10 -11.04 -14.19
CA ALA A 139 -16.66 -9.79 -13.65
C ALA A 139 -16.67 -8.67 -14.69
N ALA A 140 -15.56 -8.51 -15.44
CA ALA A 140 -15.44 -7.52 -16.51
C ALA A 140 -16.47 -7.75 -17.62
N SER A 141 -16.61 -9.00 -18.09
CA SER A 141 -17.62 -9.38 -19.10
C SER A 141 -19.04 -9.09 -18.63
N ALA A 142 -19.40 -9.49 -17.40
CA ALA A 142 -20.73 -9.26 -16.83
C ALA A 142 -21.03 -7.76 -16.67
N TRP A 143 -20.06 -6.98 -16.19
CA TRP A 143 -20.20 -5.52 -16.09
C TRP A 143 -20.45 -4.88 -17.46
N ARG A 144 -19.70 -5.27 -18.50
CA ARG A 144 -19.90 -4.76 -19.86
C ARG A 144 -21.28 -5.12 -20.41
N ALA A 145 -21.72 -6.37 -20.23
CA ALA A 145 -23.06 -6.81 -20.62
C ALA A 145 -24.15 -5.99 -19.93
N SER A 146 -23.99 -5.67 -18.63
CA SER A 146 -24.93 -4.83 -17.89
C SER A 146 -25.06 -3.40 -18.43
N LYS A 147 -24.07 -2.92 -19.19
CA LYS A 147 -24.08 -1.63 -19.90
C LYS A 147 -24.60 -1.72 -21.34
N GLY A 148 -25.01 -2.91 -21.78
CA GLY A 148 -25.44 -3.16 -23.16
C GLY A 148 -24.28 -3.22 -24.16
N TRP A 149 -23.05 -3.43 -23.69
CA TRP A 149 -21.86 -3.58 -24.53
C TRP A 149 -21.52 -5.05 -24.75
N GLY A 150 -20.65 -5.33 -25.73
CA GLY A 150 -20.12 -6.68 -25.91
C GLY A 150 -19.32 -7.19 -24.71
N GLU A 151 -19.35 -8.50 -24.48
CA GLU A 151 -18.79 -9.19 -23.31
C GLU A 151 -17.25 -9.32 -23.32
N GLN A 152 -16.54 -8.72 -24.29
CA GLN A 152 -15.09 -8.83 -24.37
C GLN A 152 -14.39 -8.18 -23.16
N TRP A 153 -13.82 -9.01 -22.30
CA TRP A 153 -13.14 -8.56 -21.07
C TRP A 153 -11.88 -7.73 -21.37
N THR A 154 -11.24 -7.92 -22.54
CA THR A 154 -10.03 -7.20 -22.97
C THR A 154 -10.23 -5.68 -23.08
N ALA A 155 -11.46 -5.23 -23.33
CA ALA A 155 -11.79 -3.80 -23.35
C ALA A 155 -11.84 -3.14 -21.96
N VAL A 156 -11.73 -3.94 -20.89
CA VAL A 156 -11.61 -3.49 -19.49
C VAL A 156 -10.23 -3.80 -18.95
N LEU A 157 -9.68 -4.97 -19.28
CA LEU A 157 -8.29 -5.36 -19.01
C LEU A 157 -7.41 -5.01 -20.22
N ASN A 158 -7.30 -3.71 -20.51
CA ASN A 158 -6.53 -3.20 -21.65
C ASN A 158 -5.04 -3.51 -21.50
N GLY A 159 -4.33 -3.53 -22.63
CA GLY A 159 -2.89 -3.76 -22.67
C GLY A 159 -2.49 -5.18 -22.24
N TYR A 160 -3.42 -6.14 -22.27
CA TYR A 160 -3.20 -7.52 -21.83
C TYR A 160 -1.98 -8.18 -22.47
N ASP A 161 -1.73 -7.89 -23.76
CA ASP A 161 -0.58 -8.43 -24.51
C ASP A 161 0.78 -7.95 -23.96
N TYR A 162 0.79 -6.90 -23.15
CA TYR A 162 1.98 -6.38 -22.48
C TYR A 162 2.11 -6.84 -21.02
N TYR A 163 1.16 -7.61 -20.49
CA TYR A 163 1.23 -8.05 -19.09
C TYR A 163 2.43 -8.98 -18.89
N GLY A 164 3.16 -8.78 -17.80
CA GLY A 164 4.38 -9.50 -17.47
C GLY A 164 5.66 -8.93 -18.09
N ARG A 165 5.57 -7.96 -19.00
CA ARG A 165 6.75 -7.32 -19.60
C ARG A 165 7.31 -6.20 -18.72
N PRO A 166 8.64 -5.97 -18.72
CA PRO A 166 9.20 -4.78 -18.11
C PRO A 166 8.84 -3.52 -18.90
N GLY A 167 8.83 -2.36 -18.25
CA GLY A 167 8.49 -1.11 -18.92
C GLY A 167 8.67 0.12 -18.04
N ILE A 168 8.23 1.28 -18.54
CA ILE A 168 8.32 2.55 -17.82
C ILE A 168 6.91 3.05 -17.52
N SER A 169 6.53 3.06 -16.25
CA SER A 169 5.20 3.49 -15.80
C SER A 169 5.20 4.96 -15.34
N TRP A 170 4.04 5.62 -15.43
CA TRP A 170 3.85 6.98 -14.93
C TRP A 170 2.44 7.19 -14.36
N PRO A 171 2.23 8.20 -13.48
CA PRO A 171 0.89 8.54 -13.02
C PRO A 171 0.10 9.32 -14.07
N VAL A 172 -1.16 8.93 -14.32
CA VAL A 172 -2.08 9.68 -15.23
C VAL A 172 -2.52 11.03 -14.63
N ARG A 173 -2.50 11.15 -13.30
CA ARG A 173 -2.85 12.35 -12.57
C ARG A 173 -1.80 12.61 -11.50
N SER A 174 -1.21 13.80 -11.49
CA SER A 174 -0.31 14.24 -10.43
C SER A 174 -0.24 15.76 -10.42
N GLN A 175 -0.47 16.36 -9.26
CA GLN A 175 -0.29 17.80 -9.04
C GLN A 175 1.19 18.16 -8.83
N THR A 176 2.01 17.18 -8.45
CA THR A 176 3.44 17.27 -8.20
C THR A 176 4.31 17.10 -9.46
N GLY A 177 3.69 17.03 -10.65
CA GLY A 177 4.38 16.94 -11.92
C GLY A 177 4.54 15.51 -12.47
N PHE A 178 5.01 15.41 -13.72
CA PHE A 178 5.24 14.13 -14.39
C PHE A 178 6.42 13.37 -13.74
N SER A 179 6.25 12.08 -13.47
CA SER A 179 7.33 11.20 -12.99
C SER A 179 7.25 9.83 -13.66
N ALA A 180 8.26 9.51 -14.47
CA ALA A 180 8.41 8.21 -15.09
C ALA A 180 9.25 7.29 -14.19
N ARG A 181 8.89 6.00 -14.12
CA ARG A 181 9.45 5.05 -13.13
C ARG A 181 9.65 3.69 -13.78
N ALA A 182 10.72 3.02 -13.40
CA ALA A 182 10.95 1.64 -13.81
C ALA A 182 9.84 0.72 -13.27
N PHE A 183 9.32 -0.15 -14.14
CA PHE A 183 8.38 -1.20 -13.82
C PHE A 183 9.02 -2.55 -14.22
N GLY A 184 9.34 -3.36 -13.21
CA GLY A 184 9.97 -4.66 -13.40
C GLY A 184 9.06 -5.70 -14.04
N GLN A 185 9.67 -6.73 -14.62
CA GLN A 185 8.94 -7.80 -15.28
C GLN A 185 8.07 -8.64 -14.34
N GLY A 186 7.09 -9.30 -14.94
CA GLY A 186 6.18 -10.28 -14.33
C GLY A 186 5.02 -9.70 -13.49
N GLY A 187 4.85 -8.37 -13.50
CA GLY A 187 3.65 -7.70 -12.99
C GLY A 187 2.60 -7.39 -14.07
N ILE A 188 1.49 -6.81 -13.64
CA ILE A 188 0.46 -6.18 -14.47
C ILE A 188 0.51 -4.66 -14.23
N PHE A 189 0.06 -3.86 -15.19
CA PHE A 189 -0.09 -2.41 -15.03
C PHE A 189 -1.56 -2.01 -15.10
N GLY A 190 -1.95 -1.03 -14.28
CA GLY A 190 -3.30 -0.50 -14.22
C GLY A 190 -3.51 0.72 -15.13
N HIS A 191 -4.76 1.06 -15.43
CA HIS A 191 -5.09 2.25 -16.23
C HIS A 191 -4.63 3.57 -15.61
N LYS A 192 -4.44 3.64 -14.27
CA LYS A 192 -3.85 4.80 -13.59
C LYS A 192 -2.32 4.82 -13.61
N GLY A 193 -1.70 3.71 -14.01
CA GLY A 193 -0.25 3.55 -14.20
C GLY A 193 0.05 3.02 -15.60
N PRO A 194 -0.33 3.75 -16.66
CA PRO A 194 0.06 3.39 -18.03
C PRO A 194 1.56 3.23 -18.14
N THR A 195 1.97 2.42 -19.09
CA THR A 195 3.35 1.94 -19.19
C THR A 195 3.83 1.98 -20.63
N LEU A 196 5.08 2.36 -20.82
CA LEU A 196 5.83 2.31 -22.07
C LEU A 196 6.61 1.00 -22.13
N PHE A 197 6.52 0.32 -23.27
CA PHE A 197 7.20 -0.92 -23.61
C PHE A 197 8.09 -0.71 -24.83
N LEU A 198 9.17 -1.50 -24.94
CA LEU A 198 10.05 -1.56 -26.10
C LEU A 198 9.99 -2.95 -26.70
N ASP A 199 9.99 -3.13 -28.01
CA ASP A 199 9.84 -4.46 -28.62
C ASP A 199 10.91 -5.49 -28.21
N ASP A 200 12.13 -5.03 -27.92
CA ASP A 200 13.25 -5.88 -27.51
C ASP A 200 13.41 -6.04 -25.99
N ASP A 201 12.59 -5.35 -25.19
CA ASP A 201 12.68 -5.27 -23.73
C ASP A 201 14.11 -4.96 -23.20
N SER A 202 14.96 -4.29 -23.98
CA SER A 202 16.37 -4.04 -23.63
C SER A 202 16.49 -3.11 -22.41
N ASP A 203 17.06 -3.62 -21.31
CA ASP A 203 17.35 -2.85 -20.09
C ASP A 203 18.02 -1.50 -20.38
N VAL A 204 19.11 -1.49 -21.17
CA VAL A 204 19.84 -0.24 -21.48
C VAL A 204 18.97 0.76 -22.24
N ALA A 205 18.06 0.30 -23.08
CA ALA A 205 17.17 1.15 -23.84
C ALA A 205 16.03 1.70 -22.96
N LEU A 206 15.46 0.86 -22.09
CA LEU A 206 14.50 1.28 -21.08
C LEU A 206 15.11 2.28 -20.09
N GLU A 207 16.34 2.06 -19.61
CA GLU A 207 17.03 2.99 -18.72
C GLU A 207 17.30 4.34 -19.41
N ALA A 208 17.77 4.34 -20.65
CA ALA A 208 17.99 5.56 -21.41
C ALA A 208 16.66 6.33 -21.63
N MET A 209 15.58 5.61 -21.95
CA MET A 209 14.26 6.21 -22.10
C MET A 209 13.72 6.75 -20.77
N LEU A 210 13.98 6.05 -19.66
CA LEU A 210 13.61 6.49 -18.32
C LEU A 210 14.30 7.82 -17.95
N ALA A 211 15.57 8.01 -18.37
CA ALA A 211 16.25 9.30 -18.25
C ALA A 211 15.56 10.38 -19.09
N ILE A 212 15.33 10.12 -20.39
CA ILE A 212 14.69 11.08 -21.29
C ILE A 212 13.31 11.49 -20.77
N MET A 213 12.47 10.54 -20.36
CA MET A 213 11.12 10.81 -19.85
C MET A 213 11.14 11.64 -18.56
N ASN A 214 12.21 11.57 -17.76
CA ASN A 214 12.36 12.37 -16.55
C ASN A 214 13.10 13.70 -16.77
N SER A 215 13.61 13.97 -17.97
CA SER A 215 14.34 15.21 -18.28
C SER A 215 13.41 16.44 -18.34
N ALA A 216 13.96 17.61 -18.03
CA ALA A 216 13.26 18.88 -18.10
C ALA A 216 12.72 19.19 -19.52
N PRO A 217 13.49 18.99 -20.62
CA PRO A 217 12.97 19.16 -21.97
C PRO A 217 11.75 18.29 -22.28
N PHE A 218 11.79 17.00 -21.95
CA PHE A 218 10.68 16.08 -22.21
C PHE A 218 9.42 16.48 -21.44
N LYS A 219 9.56 16.82 -20.15
CA LYS A 219 8.47 17.32 -19.31
C LYS A 219 7.90 18.64 -19.82
N TYR A 220 8.73 19.49 -20.40
CA TYR A 220 8.28 20.73 -21.04
C TYR A 220 7.43 20.44 -22.27
N PHE A 221 7.83 19.51 -23.14
CA PHE A 221 7.01 19.13 -24.29
C PHE A 221 5.66 18.52 -23.91
N ILE A 222 5.59 17.80 -22.80
CA ILE A 222 4.32 17.33 -22.24
C ILE A 222 3.45 18.54 -21.87
N SER A 223 4.00 19.52 -21.15
CA SER A 223 3.22 20.66 -20.66
C SER A 223 2.63 21.54 -21.77
N LEU A 224 3.22 21.54 -22.97
CA LEU A 224 2.68 22.23 -24.14
C LEU A 224 1.40 21.58 -24.71
N GLN A 225 1.12 20.33 -24.37
CA GLN A 225 0.08 19.50 -25.02
C GLN A 225 -1.16 19.23 -24.16
N MET A 226 -1.20 19.70 -22.91
CA MET A 226 -2.22 19.28 -21.95
C MET A 226 -2.64 20.40 -21.00
N ALA A 227 -3.80 20.21 -20.37
CA ALA A 227 -4.17 20.93 -19.16
C ALA A 227 -3.35 20.40 -17.97
N PHE A 228 -3.00 21.27 -17.03
CA PHE A 228 -2.12 20.95 -15.89
C PHE A 228 -2.51 19.64 -15.17
N GLY A 229 -1.52 18.79 -14.86
CA GLY A 229 -1.66 17.58 -14.05
C GLY A 229 -2.31 16.33 -14.68
N ALA A 230 -2.76 16.39 -15.94
CA ALA A 230 -3.41 15.28 -16.69
C ALA A 230 -2.52 14.52 -17.72
N TYR A 231 -1.68 13.58 -17.28
CA TYR A 231 -0.73 12.82 -18.10
C TYR A 231 -1.34 11.59 -18.80
N GLU A 232 -2.38 11.82 -19.59
CA GLU A 232 -3.05 10.78 -20.38
C GLU A 232 -2.10 10.09 -21.37
N VAL A 233 -2.33 8.80 -21.64
CA VAL A 233 -1.47 8.00 -22.53
C VAL A 233 -1.26 8.67 -23.88
N GLY A 234 -2.34 9.18 -24.50
CA GLY A 234 -2.26 9.86 -25.78
C GLY A 234 -1.39 11.12 -25.77
N VAL A 235 -1.30 11.85 -24.65
CA VAL A 235 -0.41 13.01 -24.53
C VAL A 235 1.05 12.56 -24.54
N ILE A 236 1.37 11.54 -23.75
CA ILE A 236 2.73 10.99 -23.67
C ILE A 236 3.17 10.38 -24.99
N GLN A 237 2.29 9.61 -25.65
CA GLN A 237 2.53 9.01 -26.97
C GLN A 237 2.99 10.00 -28.03
N ARG A 238 2.52 11.26 -27.98
CA ARG A 238 2.83 12.30 -28.98
C ARG A 238 4.05 13.13 -28.63
N THR A 239 4.65 12.93 -27.47
CA THR A 239 5.79 13.73 -27.01
C THR A 239 7.03 13.36 -27.85
N PRO A 240 7.78 14.34 -28.40
CA PRO A 240 8.92 14.08 -29.26
C PRO A 240 10.09 13.45 -28.49
N VAL A 241 10.75 12.47 -29.10
CA VAL A 241 11.90 11.76 -28.55
C VAL A 241 13.12 11.95 -29.46
N PRO A 242 14.26 12.44 -28.96
CA PRO A 242 15.42 12.70 -29.78
C PRO A 242 16.08 11.37 -30.20
N GLU A 243 16.83 11.40 -31.30
CA GLU A 243 17.67 10.28 -31.68
C GLU A 243 18.80 10.09 -30.66
N LEU A 244 19.07 8.85 -30.27
CA LEU A 244 20.10 8.50 -29.30
C LEU A 244 21.22 7.73 -29.99
N SER A 245 22.43 8.31 -30.02
CA SER A 245 23.62 7.55 -30.40
C SER A 245 23.89 6.44 -29.38
N PRO A 246 24.67 5.39 -29.72
CA PRO A 246 25.02 4.34 -28.75
C PRO A 246 25.70 4.88 -27.48
N ASN A 247 26.50 5.94 -27.61
CA ASN A 247 27.18 6.58 -26.48
C ASN A 247 26.19 7.35 -25.59
N ASP A 248 25.28 8.13 -26.20
CA ASP A 248 24.26 8.88 -25.48
C ASP A 248 23.31 7.93 -24.72
N ARG A 249 22.91 6.85 -25.39
CA ARG A 249 22.09 5.79 -24.79
C ARG A 249 22.76 5.20 -23.56
N THR A 250 24.05 4.86 -23.65
CA THR A 250 24.80 4.28 -22.53
C THR A 250 24.97 5.27 -21.38
N ALA A 251 25.25 6.54 -21.68
CA ALA A 251 25.39 7.59 -20.68
C ALA A 251 24.09 7.82 -19.90
N LEU A 252 22.98 8.00 -20.62
CA LEU A 252 21.65 8.18 -20.03
C LEU A 252 21.21 6.95 -19.23
N ALA A 253 21.45 5.75 -19.74
CA ALA A 253 21.14 4.51 -19.04
C ALA A 253 21.89 4.40 -17.70
N THR A 254 23.18 4.73 -17.70
CA THR A 254 24.01 4.71 -16.48
C THR A 254 23.49 5.68 -15.43
N LEU A 255 23.14 6.91 -15.84
CA LEU A 255 22.56 7.92 -14.97
C LEU A 255 21.21 7.49 -14.40
N ALA A 256 20.29 7.01 -15.23
CA ALA A 256 18.98 6.52 -14.78
C ALA A 256 19.09 5.32 -13.84
N ARG A 257 19.98 4.36 -14.13
CA ARG A 257 20.24 3.21 -13.25
C ARG A 257 20.74 3.67 -11.89
N ARG A 258 21.66 4.64 -11.85
CA ARG A 258 22.19 5.18 -10.60
C ARG A 258 21.11 5.95 -9.82
N ALA A 259 20.31 6.78 -10.48
CA ALA A 259 19.18 7.46 -9.85
C ALA A 259 18.16 6.47 -9.27
N TRP A 260 17.85 5.41 -10.00
CA TRP A 260 16.98 4.32 -9.54
C TRP A 260 17.55 3.63 -8.29
N SER A 261 18.84 3.26 -8.32
CA SER A 261 19.53 2.59 -7.20
C SER A 261 19.51 3.47 -5.94
N LEU A 262 19.84 4.76 -6.07
CA LEU A 262 19.80 5.73 -4.98
C LEU A 262 18.39 5.88 -4.38
N LYS A 263 17.37 6.03 -5.23
CA LYS A 263 15.96 6.12 -4.78
C LYS A 263 15.49 4.83 -4.11
N ARG A 264 15.86 3.66 -4.66
CA ARG A 264 15.56 2.36 -4.06
C ARG A 264 16.24 2.20 -2.70
N ASN A 265 17.49 2.65 -2.56
CA ASN A 265 18.23 2.59 -1.30
C ASN A 265 17.51 3.33 -0.17
N LEU A 266 16.93 4.51 -0.44
CA LEU A 266 16.10 5.21 0.56
C LEU A 266 14.90 4.35 1.00
N ASP A 267 14.28 3.63 0.07
CA ASP A 267 13.12 2.78 0.33
C ASP A 267 13.48 1.44 1.00
N THR A 268 14.77 1.06 1.07
CA THR A 268 15.20 -0.13 1.83
C THR A 268 15.04 0.02 3.35
N ALA A 269 14.83 1.25 3.84
CA ALA A 269 14.51 1.55 5.23
C ALA A 269 13.01 1.53 5.54
N ASN A 270 12.15 1.44 4.51
CA ASN A 270 10.70 1.46 4.64
C ASN A 270 10.15 0.06 4.87
N GLU A 271 9.69 -0.24 6.08
CA GLU A 271 9.24 -1.59 6.51
C GLU A 271 8.12 -2.19 5.63
N ALA A 272 7.25 -1.33 5.07
CA ALA A 272 6.16 -1.76 4.19
C ALA A 272 6.59 -1.93 2.73
N SER A 273 7.84 -1.60 2.38
CA SER A 273 8.36 -1.75 1.03
C SER A 273 8.77 -3.19 0.70
N SER A 274 8.59 -3.58 -0.55
CA SER A 274 9.20 -4.82 -1.09
C SER A 274 10.74 -4.73 -1.16
N ALA A 275 11.31 -3.53 -1.02
CA ALA A 275 12.76 -3.33 -0.95
C ALA A 275 13.32 -3.38 0.49
N PHE A 276 12.48 -3.47 1.53
CA PHE A 276 12.91 -3.36 2.92
C PHE A 276 14.05 -4.33 3.28
N VAL A 277 15.08 -3.81 3.95
CA VAL A 277 16.23 -4.58 4.45
C VAL A 277 16.33 -4.46 5.98
N LEU A 278 16.47 -3.24 6.48
CA LEU A 278 16.63 -2.92 7.91
C LEU A 278 16.03 -1.54 8.18
N PRO A 279 15.56 -1.24 9.40
CA PRO A 279 15.13 0.11 9.75
C PRO A 279 16.30 1.09 9.60
N GLY A 280 16.02 2.34 9.21
CA GLY A 280 17.02 3.36 8.86
C GLY A 280 18.24 3.43 9.77
N PRO A 281 18.09 3.53 11.11
CA PRO A 281 19.23 3.56 12.03
C PRO A 281 20.16 2.34 11.93
N LEU A 282 19.60 1.13 11.78
CA LEU A 282 20.37 -0.10 11.61
C LEU A 282 20.99 -0.17 10.22
N LEU A 283 20.27 0.28 9.19
CA LEU A 283 20.80 0.32 7.83
C LEU A 283 22.01 1.26 7.74
N THR A 284 21.91 2.49 8.24
CA THR A 284 23.02 3.46 8.28
C THR A 284 24.23 2.91 9.04
N LEU A 285 24.01 2.18 10.15
CA LEU A 285 25.11 1.51 10.86
C LEU A 285 25.81 0.46 9.99
N ARG A 286 25.05 -0.30 9.20
CA ARG A 286 25.57 -1.39 8.36
C ARG A 286 26.25 -0.91 7.09
N THR A 287 25.75 0.17 6.48
CA THR A 287 26.17 0.60 5.13
C THR A 287 26.90 1.93 5.11
N GLY A 288 26.83 2.72 6.19
CA GLY A 288 27.33 4.10 6.23
C GLY A 288 26.53 5.08 5.35
N VAL A 289 25.37 4.65 4.84
CA VAL A 289 24.55 5.45 3.92
C VAL A 289 23.89 6.61 4.64
N ASP A 290 24.14 7.83 4.12
CA ASP A 290 23.54 9.08 4.53
C ASP A 290 22.49 9.52 3.50
N ALA A 291 21.23 9.63 3.93
CA ALA A 291 20.11 10.03 3.08
C ALA A 291 20.32 11.42 2.46
N VAL A 292 20.97 12.35 3.17
CA VAL A 292 21.23 13.71 2.68
C VAL A 292 22.20 13.68 1.50
N GLN A 293 23.24 12.83 1.57
CA GLN A 293 24.18 12.64 0.48
C GLN A 293 23.52 11.98 -0.74
N ILE A 294 22.64 11.01 -0.51
CA ILE A 294 21.85 10.38 -1.58
C ILE A 294 21.02 11.43 -2.31
N GLU A 295 20.31 12.29 -1.59
CA GLU A 295 19.45 13.31 -2.20
C GLU A 295 20.26 14.32 -3.02
N ALA A 296 21.43 14.73 -2.52
CA ALA A 296 22.34 15.60 -3.25
C ALA A 296 22.85 14.94 -4.55
N GLU A 297 23.21 13.66 -4.51
CA GLU A 297 23.66 12.91 -5.69
C GLU A 297 22.53 12.74 -6.72
N ILE A 298 21.31 12.45 -6.28
CA ILE A 298 20.12 12.41 -7.16
C ILE A 298 19.93 13.76 -7.86
N GLY A 299 20.12 14.87 -7.15
CA GLY A 299 20.07 16.22 -7.72
C GLY A 299 21.09 16.42 -8.83
N SER A 300 22.35 16.02 -8.59
CA SER A 300 23.43 16.09 -9.60
C SER A 300 23.11 15.26 -10.85
N ILE A 301 22.65 14.02 -10.64
CA ILE A 301 22.28 13.12 -11.75
C ILE A 301 21.14 13.72 -12.57
N GLN A 302 20.14 14.33 -11.93
CA GLN A 302 19.07 15.00 -12.66
C GLN A 302 19.61 16.15 -13.52
N THR A 303 20.54 16.96 -13.00
CA THR A 303 21.20 18.02 -13.78
C THR A 303 21.96 17.47 -14.97
N GLU A 304 22.72 16.37 -14.80
CA GLU A 304 23.45 15.73 -15.90
C GLU A 304 22.51 15.14 -16.98
N ILE A 305 21.40 14.53 -16.56
CA ILE A 305 20.36 14.06 -17.49
C ILE A 305 19.77 15.24 -18.27
N ASP A 306 19.46 16.34 -17.59
CA ASP A 306 18.90 17.54 -18.21
C ASP A 306 19.88 18.16 -19.21
N ASP A 307 21.17 18.26 -18.86
CA ASP A 307 22.23 18.74 -19.76
C ASP A 307 22.35 17.91 -21.04
N LEU A 308 22.37 16.58 -20.90
CA LEU A 308 22.40 15.67 -22.05
C LEU A 308 21.13 15.82 -22.89
N ALA A 309 19.96 15.92 -22.27
CA ALA A 309 18.70 16.10 -22.96
C ALA A 309 18.66 17.44 -23.72
N PHE A 310 19.04 18.57 -23.11
CA PHE A 310 19.09 19.87 -23.78
C PHE A 310 19.96 19.83 -25.04
N ARG A 311 21.14 19.22 -24.96
CA ARG A 311 22.02 19.01 -26.11
C ARG A 311 21.36 18.14 -27.19
N LEU A 312 20.76 17.01 -26.80
CA LEU A 312 20.11 16.09 -27.75
C LEU A 312 18.91 16.74 -28.46
N TYR A 313 18.14 17.57 -27.77
CA TYR A 313 17.06 18.33 -28.37
C TYR A 313 17.55 19.56 -29.15
N GLY A 314 18.81 19.97 -29.01
CA GLY A 314 19.35 21.19 -29.62
C GLY A 314 18.73 22.46 -29.05
N LEU A 315 18.40 22.46 -27.76
CA LEU A 315 17.77 23.56 -27.03
C LEU A 315 18.84 24.24 -26.15
N GLU A 316 19.31 25.39 -26.59
CA GLU A 316 20.43 26.11 -25.98
C GLU A 316 20.07 27.58 -25.68
N GLY A 317 20.94 28.27 -24.92
CA GLY A 317 20.81 29.70 -24.66
C GLY A 317 19.48 30.06 -24.02
N GLN A 318 18.68 30.88 -24.72
CA GLN A 318 17.40 31.37 -24.21
C GLN A 318 16.35 30.25 -24.06
N ASP A 319 16.33 29.28 -24.97
CA ASP A 319 15.36 28.16 -24.91
C ASP A 319 15.55 27.34 -23.64
N ARG A 320 16.82 27.04 -23.33
CA ARG A 320 17.20 26.34 -22.10
C ARG A 320 16.81 27.12 -20.86
N ALA A 321 17.15 28.41 -20.80
CA ALA A 321 16.83 29.26 -19.66
C ALA A 321 15.33 29.35 -19.39
N GLU A 322 14.50 29.45 -20.44
CA GLU A 322 13.04 29.48 -20.31
C GLU A 322 12.47 28.17 -19.76
N ILE A 323 13.00 27.03 -20.21
CA ILE A 323 12.59 25.71 -19.74
C ILE A 323 13.03 25.47 -18.29
N GLU A 324 14.24 25.87 -17.92
CA GLU A 324 14.74 25.77 -16.54
C GLU A 324 13.92 26.63 -15.57
N ILE A 325 13.55 27.86 -15.98
CA ILE A 325 12.64 28.73 -15.20
C ILE A 325 11.26 28.10 -15.06
N TRP A 326 10.72 27.50 -16.13
CA TRP A 326 9.46 26.79 -16.07
C TRP A 326 9.54 25.60 -15.09
N ALA A 327 10.61 24.82 -15.15
CA ALA A 327 10.82 23.66 -14.28
C ALA A 327 11.00 24.08 -12.81
N SER A 328 11.59 25.24 -12.53
CA SER A 328 11.73 25.76 -11.16
C SER A 328 10.40 26.28 -10.61
N LYS A 329 9.62 27.03 -11.41
CA LYS A 329 8.29 27.54 -11.00
C LYS A 329 7.32 26.42 -10.67
N GLY A 330 7.37 25.33 -11.44
CA GLY A 330 6.59 24.13 -11.12
C GLY A 330 6.91 23.60 -9.71
N LYS A 331 8.15 23.69 -9.22
CA LYS A 331 8.51 23.24 -7.86
C LYS A 331 7.94 24.15 -6.77
N ASP A 332 7.85 25.45 -7.01
CA ASP A 332 7.36 26.43 -6.02
C ASP A 332 5.83 26.35 -5.88
N GLU A 333 5.09 26.21 -7.00
CA GLU A 333 3.62 26.00 -6.98
C GLU A 333 3.23 24.65 -6.32
N ILE A 334 4.08 23.63 -6.45
CA ILE A 334 3.94 22.33 -5.78
C ILE A 334 4.12 22.45 -4.26
N ALA A 335 4.97 23.37 -3.79
CA ALA A 335 5.18 23.59 -2.35
C ALA A 335 3.97 24.30 -1.71
N GLU A 336 3.38 25.29 -2.39
CA GLU A 336 2.23 26.06 -1.88
C GLU A 336 0.90 25.27 -1.92
N THR A 337 0.69 24.41 -2.93
CA THR A 337 -0.52 23.57 -3.04
C THR A 337 -0.58 22.41 -2.05
N SER A 338 0.50 22.12 -1.33
CA SER A 338 0.53 21.09 -0.27
C SER A 338 -0.20 21.48 1.02
N GLU A 339 -0.60 22.76 1.17
CA GLU A 339 -1.28 23.26 2.37
C GLU A 339 -2.79 23.54 2.19
N GLU A 340 -3.29 23.72 0.96
CA GLU A 340 -4.68 24.13 0.72
C GLU A 340 -5.28 23.57 -0.59
N ASP A 341 -5.75 22.31 -0.65
CA ASP A 341 -6.97 22.01 -1.43
C ASP A 341 -7.67 20.71 -1.01
N GLY A 342 -8.70 20.87 -0.17
CA GLY A 342 -9.65 19.84 0.20
C GLY A 342 -10.99 19.96 -0.54
N SER A 343 -11.03 20.56 -1.74
CA SER A 343 -12.29 20.86 -2.41
C SER A 343 -12.31 20.64 -3.92
N SER A 344 -12.31 19.38 -4.34
CA SER A 344 -12.96 19.00 -5.59
C SER A 344 -13.72 17.68 -5.43
N GLU A 345 -14.87 17.58 -6.09
CA GLU A 345 -15.84 16.48 -5.96
C GLU A 345 -15.20 15.08 -6.06
N PRO A 346 -15.70 14.09 -5.29
CA PRO A 346 -15.01 12.82 -5.13
C PRO A 346 -15.18 11.96 -6.38
N ASP A 347 -14.17 11.97 -7.25
CA ASP A 347 -13.90 10.79 -8.04
C ASP A 347 -13.50 9.68 -7.05
N SER A 348 -14.30 8.60 -6.99
CA SER A 348 -14.14 7.52 -6.00
C SER A 348 -12.77 6.82 -6.04
N ASP A 349 -11.95 7.16 -7.04
CA ASP A 349 -10.61 6.65 -7.26
C ASP A 349 -9.49 7.70 -7.10
N ALA A 350 -9.76 8.94 -6.67
CA ALA A 350 -8.69 9.90 -6.34
C ALA A 350 -7.84 9.34 -5.20
N GLU A 351 -6.57 9.04 -5.48
CA GLU A 351 -5.59 8.60 -4.48
C GLU A 351 -5.19 9.85 -3.68
N ASP A 352 -5.84 10.04 -2.53
CA ASP A 352 -5.45 11.07 -1.55
C ASP A 352 -3.97 10.88 -1.17
N ASP A 353 -3.28 12.00 -0.94
CA ASP A 353 -1.86 12.03 -0.60
C ASP A 353 -1.54 11.05 0.55
N ASP A 354 -0.77 10.00 0.24
CA ASP A 354 -0.20 9.12 1.24
C ASP A 354 0.68 9.98 2.16
N GLU A 355 0.22 10.22 3.40
CA GLU A 355 1.07 10.78 4.46
C GLU A 355 2.30 9.88 4.60
N GLU A 356 3.46 10.44 4.28
CA GLU A 356 4.73 9.76 4.48
C GLU A 356 4.87 9.42 5.97
N THR A 357 4.86 8.11 6.28
CA THR A 357 5.04 7.63 7.64
C THR A 357 6.49 7.80 8.04
N ASN A 358 6.85 9.00 8.47
CA ASN A 358 8.08 9.21 9.21
C ASN A 358 7.88 8.68 10.63
N THR A 359 8.00 7.37 10.80
CA THR A 359 8.13 6.78 12.13
C THR A 359 9.49 7.20 12.65
N ASP A 360 9.55 7.76 13.85
CA ASP A 360 10.83 8.17 14.41
C ASP A 360 11.82 6.99 14.48
N ALA A 361 13.11 7.30 14.54
CA ALA A 361 14.18 6.32 14.55
C ALA A 361 13.99 5.21 15.60
N VAL A 362 13.44 5.53 16.77
CA VAL A 362 13.19 4.57 17.85
C VAL A 362 12.01 3.66 17.49
N GLY A 363 10.90 4.25 17.04
CA GLY A 363 9.68 3.54 16.65
C GLY A 363 9.91 2.58 15.48
N SER A 364 10.74 2.94 14.49
CA SER A 364 11.08 2.05 13.37
C SER A 364 11.82 0.79 13.83
N VAL A 365 12.77 0.93 14.77
CA VAL A 365 13.49 -0.22 15.35
C VAL A 365 12.59 -1.04 16.27
N HIS A 366 11.66 -0.41 17.00
CA HIS A 366 10.67 -1.12 17.82
C HIS A 366 9.72 -1.98 16.98
N SER A 367 9.24 -1.41 15.86
CA SER A 367 8.38 -2.12 14.90
C SER A 367 9.13 -3.28 14.24
N TRP A 368 10.36 -3.05 13.80
CA TRP A 368 11.23 -4.10 13.27
C TRP A 368 11.46 -5.22 14.29
N ALA A 369 11.76 -4.90 15.55
CA ALA A 369 11.98 -5.88 16.60
C ALA A 369 10.71 -6.69 16.92
N LEU A 370 9.53 -6.08 16.86
CA LEU A 370 8.26 -6.82 16.93
C LEU A 370 8.13 -7.81 15.76
N GLY A 371 8.54 -7.41 14.55
CA GLY A 371 8.58 -8.30 13.40
C GLY A 371 9.60 -9.44 13.55
N VAL A 372 10.77 -9.21 14.14
CA VAL A 372 11.73 -10.27 14.49
C VAL A 372 11.12 -11.23 15.52
N ALA A 373 10.42 -10.72 16.55
CA ALA A 373 9.75 -11.54 17.56
C ALA A 373 8.68 -12.45 16.94
N PHE A 374 7.95 -11.99 15.92
CA PHE A 374 7.00 -12.82 15.16
C PHE A 374 7.66 -13.81 14.19
N GLY A 375 8.97 -13.70 13.94
CA GLY A 375 9.69 -14.48 12.95
C GLY A 375 9.52 -13.98 11.52
N ARG A 376 9.17 -12.70 11.33
CA ARG A 376 9.00 -12.08 10.02
C ARG A 376 10.30 -11.53 9.46
N PHE A 377 11.10 -10.85 10.28
CA PHE A 377 12.36 -10.22 9.84
C PHE A 377 13.58 -10.99 10.33
N ASP A 378 14.65 -10.92 9.54
CA ASP A 378 15.92 -11.60 9.82
C ASP A 378 16.84 -10.73 10.67
N LEU A 379 17.00 -11.08 11.94
CA LEU A 379 17.91 -10.45 12.88
C LEU A 379 19.38 -10.48 12.39
N ARG A 380 19.78 -11.51 11.64
CA ARG A 380 21.18 -11.73 11.22
C ARG A 380 21.71 -10.63 10.31
N LEU A 381 20.83 -9.90 9.62
CA LEU A 381 21.22 -8.73 8.83
C LEU A 381 21.71 -7.58 9.73
N ALA A 382 21.12 -7.43 10.92
CA ALA A 382 21.54 -6.42 11.88
C ALA A 382 22.83 -6.83 12.60
N THR A 383 22.98 -8.09 13.00
CA THR A 383 24.21 -8.59 13.67
C THR A 383 25.38 -8.72 12.69
N GLY A 384 25.09 -9.01 11.42
CA GLY A 384 26.09 -9.27 10.38
C GLY A 384 26.41 -10.72 10.14
N ASP A 385 25.70 -11.62 10.81
CA ASP A 385 25.81 -13.07 10.57
C ASP A 385 25.27 -13.46 9.18
N ARG A 386 24.50 -12.56 8.54
CA ARG A 386 24.07 -12.66 7.15
C ARG A 386 24.44 -11.38 6.41
N GLU A 387 25.01 -11.52 5.22
CA GLU A 387 25.33 -10.40 4.34
C GLU A 387 24.06 -9.73 3.79
N LEU A 388 24.17 -8.44 3.49
CA LEU A 388 23.10 -7.73 2.82
C LEU A 388 22.92 -8.29 1.40
N PRO A 389 21.68 -8.54 0.97
CA PRO A 389 21.41 -9.11 -0.35
C PRO A 389 21.78 -8.15 -1.47
N SER A 390 22.17 -8.70 -2.62
CA SER A 390 22.52 -7.94 -3.82
C SER A 390 21.35 -7.12 -4.34
N GLU A 391 21.63 -5.93 -4.87
CA GLU A 391 20.63 -5.09 -5.51
C GLU A 391 20.14 -5.70 -6.85
N PRO A 392 18.82 -5.83 -7.09
CA PRO A 392 18.30 -6.25 -8.39
C PRO A 392 18.42 -5.12 -9.44
N GLY A 393 18.31 -5.45 -10.73
CA GLY A 393 18.24 -4.43 -11.78
C GLY A 393 16.86 -3.72 -11.82
N PRO A 394 16.75 -2.51 -12.42
CA PRO A 394 15.51 -1.73 -12.46
C PRO A 394 14.30 -2.46 -13.07
N PHE A 395 14.56 -3.33 -14.04
CA PHE A 395 13.55 -4.05 -14.82
C PHE A 395 13.52 -5.56 -14.51
N SER A 396 14.30 -6.00 -13.52
CA SER A 396 14.30 -7.39 -13.02
C SER A 396 12.91 -7.81 -12.50
N PRO A 397 12.64 -9.13 -12.36
CA PRO A 397 11.39 -9.61 -11.78
C PRO A 397 11.06 -8.89 -10.48
N LEU A 398 9.83 -8.41 -10.36
CA LEU A 398 9.42 -7.72 -9.16
C LEU A 398 9.50 -8.67 -7.94
N PRO A 399 10.10 -8.24 -6.82
CA PRO A 399 10.27 -9.09 -5.65
C PRO A 399 8.93 -9.38 -4.97
N VAL A 400 8.74 -10.64 -4.60
CA VAL A 400 7.54 -11.11 -3.87
C VAL A 400 7.66 -10.88 -2.36
N VAL A 401 8.87 -11.00 -1.83
CA VAL A 401 9.20 -10.77 -0.42
C VAL A 401 10.32 -9.76 -0.31
N SER A 402 10.29 -8.97 0.77
CA SER A 402 11.38 -8.04 1.01
C SER A 402 12.65 -8.75 1.43
N PRO A 403 13.84 -8.25 1.04
CA PRO A 403 15.09 -8.91 1.36
C PRO A 403 15.40 -9.00 2.87
N GLY A 404 14.78 -8.13 3.68
CA GLY A 404 14.84 -8.15 5.14
C GLY A 404 14.02 -9.25 5.81
N MET A 405 13.18 -9.97 5.07
CA MET A 405 12.39 -11.08 5.61
C MET A 405 13.30 -12.26 6.01
N LEU A 406 12.85 -12.99 7.04
CA LEU A 406 13.44 -14.26 7.42
C LEU A 406 13.28 -15.25 6.25
N PRO A 407 14.37 -15.88 5.77
CA PRO A 407 14.29 -16.88 4.70
C PRO A 407 13.35 -18.03 5.07
N LYS A 408 12.61 -18.53 4.08
CA LYS A 408 11.69 -19.64 4.27
C LYS A 408 12.44 -20.88 4.77
N GLY A 409 12.00 -21.43 5.90
CA GLY A 409 12.58 -22.62 6.51
C GLY A 409 13.66 -22.33 7.57
N ASP A 410 14.15 -21.09 7.66
CA ASP A 410 15.10 -20.71 8.70
C ASP A 410 14.41 -20.61 10.07
N PRO A 411 15.13 -20.91 11.17
CA PRO A 411 14.56 -20.85 12.50
C PRO A 411 14.27 -19.40 12.91
N MET A 412 13.12 -19.21 13.56
CA MET A 412 12.77 -17.93 14.17
C MET A 412 13.65 -17.66 15.40
N PHE A 413 13.86 -16.37 15.71
CA PHE A 413 14.51 -15.98 16.96
C PHE A 413 13.74 -16.48 18.20
N HIS A 414 12.41 -16.31 18.20
CA HIS A 414 11.50 -16.85 19.21
C HIS A 414 10.47 -17.75 18.54
N VAL A 415 10.40 -19.02 18.94
CA VAL A 415 9.44 -19.97 18.36
C VAL A 415 8.04 -19.67 18.87
N ASN A 416 7.15 -19.25 17.97
CA ASN A 416 5.75 -18.96 18.29
C ASN A 416 4.79 -19.35 17.15
N ASN A 417 3.53 -19.53 17.50
CA ASN A 417 2.44 -19.84 16.57
C ASN A 417 1.72 -18.58 16.02
N GLY A 418 2.40 -17.43 15.99
CA GLY A 418 1.82 -16.16 15.59
C GLY A 418 0.99 -15.46 16.66
N ILE A 419 1.15 -15.88 17.92
CA ILE A 419 0.53 -15.27 19.09
C ILE A 419 1.66 -14.86 20.04
N LEU A 420 1.67 -13.59 20.44
CA LEU A 420 2.49 -13.07 21.52
C LEU A 420 1.59 -12.32 22.51
N VAL A 421 2.08 -12.01 23.71
CA VAL A 421 1.26 -11.39 24.77
C VAL A 421 1.97 -10.22 25.46
N GLU A 422 1.20 -9.25 25.95
CA GLU A 422 1.67 -8.24 26.91
C GLU A 422 1.42 -8.74 28.35
N ASP A 423 2.23 -9.68 28.82
CA ASP A 423 2.09 -10.30 30.15
C ASP A 423 3.44 -10.61 30.79
N PRO A 424 3.95 -9.75 31.68
CA PRO A 424 5.25 -9.94 32.31
C PRO A 424 5.38 -11.31 32.99
N GLY A 425 6.40 -12.08 32.62
CA GLY A 425 6.65 -13.43 33.13
C GLY A 425 6.04 -14.55 32.30
N HIS A 426 5.23 -14.24 31.28
CA HIS A 426 4.81 -15.22 30.29
C HIS A 426 5.95 -15.53 29.29
N PRO A 427 6.13 -16.79 28.85
CA PRO A 427 7.16 -17.14 27.86
C PRO A 427 7.05 -16.38 26.53
N ASP A 428 5.82 -16.05 26.12
CA ASP A 428 5.53 -15.25 24.93
C ASP A 428 5.38 -13.74 25.20
N ASP A 429 5.89 -13.23 26.34
CA ASP A 429 5.87 -11.79 26.62
C ASP A 429 6.69 -11.01 25.57
N VAL A 430 6.01 -10.19 24.77
CA VAL A 430 6.64 -9.43 23.66
C VAL A 430 7.81 -8.60 24.16
N THR A 431 7.65 -7.97 25.34
CA THR A 431 8.69 -7.07 25.88
C THR A 431 9.95 -7.84 26.27
N SER A 432 9.80 -9.02 26.86
CA SER A 432 10.91 -9.89 27.25
C SER A 432 11.66 -10.43 26.02
N ILE A 433 10.93 -10.86 24.99
CA ILE A 433 11.53 -11.32 23.72
C ILE A 433 12.32 -10.19 23.04
N VAL A 434 11.74 -8.99 22.99
CA VAL A 434 12.41 -7.81 22.40
C VAL A 434 13.62 -7.37 23.21
N ALA A 435 13.61 -7.55 24.53
CA ALA A 435 14.80 -7.35 25.35
C ALA A 435 15.98 -8.21 24.87
N SER A 436 15.73 -9.51 24.63
CA SER A 436 16.75 -10.44 24.13
C SER A 436 17.20 -10.11 22.71
N ILE A 437 16.30 -9.60 21.85
CA ILE A 437 16.64 -9.10 20.51
C ILE A 437 17.60 -7.91 20.62
N PHE A 438 17.30 -6.94 21.50
CA PHE A 438 18.12 -5.75 21.72
C PHE A 438 19.50 -6.11 22.29
N GLU A 439 19.54 -7.06 23.23
CA GLU A 439 20.79 -7.59 23.77
C GLU A 439 21.65 -8.24 22.67
N THR A 440 21.05 -9.12 21.85
CA THR A 440 21.75 -9.84 20.77
C THR A 440 22.28 -8.88 19.69
N THR A 441 21.50 -7.85 19.36
CA THR A 441 21.88 -6.81 18.39
C THR A 441 22.73 -5.69 18.97
N LYS A 442 23.02 -5.73 20.28
CA LYS A 442 23.75 -4.68 21.00
C LYS A 442 23.12 -3.29 20.80
N ILE A 443 21.79 -3.23 20.81
CA ILE A 443 21.01 -1.99 20.76
C ILE A 443 20.72 -1.56 22.19
N SER A 444 21.01 -0.30 22.51
CA SER A 444 20.68 0.29 23.81
C SER A 444 19.98 1.63 23.65
N TYR A 445 19.19 2.01 24.67
CA TYR A 445 18.61 3.35 24.75
C TYR A 445 19.60 4.30 25.43
N VAL A 446 19.66 5.53 24.92
CA VAL A 446 20.33 6.65 25.60
C VAL A 446 19.41 7.87 25.56
N GLY A 447 19.28 8.56 26.70
CA GLY A 447 18.37 9.70 26.85
C GLY A 447 17.65 9.72 28.20
N GLY A 448 16.59 10.53 28.28
CA GLY A 448 15.83 10.78 29.51
C GLY A 448 14.35 11.10 29.23
N ALA A 449 13.62 11.50 30.28
CA ALA A 449 12.15 11.43 30.45
C ALA A 449 11.26 11.74 29.23
N ASP A 450 11.68 12.62 28.31
CA ASP A 450 10.86 13.09 27.20
C ASP A 450 11.42 12.74 25.80
N THR A 451 12.65 12.22 25.68
CA THR A 451 13.24 11.86 24.38
C THR A 451 14.28 10.75 24.51
N TRP A 452 14.04 9.65 23.81
CA TRP A 452 14.93 8.51 23.74
C TRP A 452 15.65 8.46 22.39
N THR A 453 16.91 8.06 22.38
CA THR A 453 17.70 7.79 21.19
C THR A 453 18.30 6.38 21.27
N LEU A 454 18.66 5.81 20.13
CA LEU A 454 19.30 4.49 20.07
C LEU A 454 20.83 4.63 19.97
N ARG A 455 21.54 3.74 20.65
CA ARG A 455 22.96 3.49 20.44
C ARG A 455 23.19 2.04 20.06
N PHE A 456 24.25 1.83 19.28
CA PHE A 456 24.64 0.52 18.76
C PHE A 456 26.06 0.20 19.22
N GLY A 457 26.31 -1.05 19.63
CA GLY A 457 27.63 -1.56 20.04
C GLY A 457 27.78 -1.81 21.54
N GLU A 458 28.93 -2.37 21.93
CA GLU A 458 29.27 -2.67 23.32
C GLU A 458 29.53 -1.38 24.09
N THR A 459 28.53 -0.89 24.83
CA THR A 459 28.72 0.23 25.75
C THR A 459 28.30 -0.15 27.15
N SER A 460 29.09 0.25 28.12
CA SER A 460 28.91 -0.04 29.55
C SER A 460 27.85 0.84 30.25
N SER A 461 27.04 1.61 29.49
CA SER A 461 26.16 2.64 30.06
C SER A 461 24.72 2.69 29.52
N GLY A 462 24.35 1.86 28.52
CA GLY A 462 23.00 1.78 27.99
C GLY A 462 22.40 0.38 28.15
N LEU A 463 21.21 0.27 28.73
CA LEU A 463 20.47 -0.98 28.86
C LEU A 463 19.13 -0.88 28.11
N PHE A 464 18.63 -2.03 27.63
CA PHE A 464 17.24 -2.13 27.23
C PHE A 464 16.35 -1.71 28.41
N MET A 465 15.36 -0.86 28.15
CA MET A 465 14.43 -0.38 29.18
C MET A 465 13.03 -0.98 28.91
N PRO A 466 12.66 -2.11 29.54
CA PRO A 466 11.39 -2.79 29.29
C PRO A 466 10.17 -1.87 29.42
N GLU A 467 10.17 -0.95 30.38
CA GLU A 467 9.04 -0.05 30.61
C GLU A 467 8.84 0.98 29.49
N VAL A 468 9.92 1.41 28.83
CA VAL A 468 9.84 2.31 27.66
C VAL A 468 9.19 1.58 26.49
N TYR A 469 9.66 0.37 26.18
CA TYR A 469 9.10 -0.44 25.11
C TYR A 469 7.65 -0.84 25.39
N ARG A 470 7.32 -1.24 26.62
CA ARG A 470 5.95 -1.58 27.04
C ARG A 470 5.00 -0.38 26.95
N ALA A 471 5.46 0.82 27.30
CA ALA A 471 4.68 2.04 27.14
C ALA A 471 4.40 2.34 25.65
N TRP A 472 5.39 2.14 24.78
CA TRP A 472 5.24 2.26 23.33
C TRP A 472 4.26 1.22 22.76
N LEU A 473 4.39 -0.06 23.13
CA LEU A 473 3.46 -1.14 22.72
C LEU A 473 2.01 -0.81 23.03
N ARG A 474 1.74 -0.31 24.24
CA ARG A 474 0.38 0.00 24.71
C ARG A 474 -0.26 1.20 24.03
N ARG A 475 0.53 2.21 23.66
CA ARG A 475 0.01 3.53 23.25
C ARG A 475 0.22 3.86 21.78
N GLN A 476 1.34 3.44 21.20
CA GLN A 476 1.83 3.94 19.92
C GLN A 476 1.96 2.83 18.87
N ALA A 477 2.35 1.62 19.26
CA ALA A 477 2.67 0.54 18.33
C ALA A 477 1.54 0.23 17.33
N PHE A 478 0.32 0.01 17.81
CA PHE A 478 -0.78 -0.37 16.92
C PHE A 478 -1.28 0.78 16.02
N PRO A 479 -1.47 2.03 16.51
CA PRO A 479 -1.73 3.17 15.64
C PRO A 479 -0.63 3.39 14.59
N ALA A 480 0.65 3.30 14.97
CA ALA A 480 1.77 3.43 14.05
C ALA A 480 1.76 2.30 13.01
N HIS A 481 1.48 1.06 13.43
CA HIS A 481 1.35 -0.09 12.55
C HIS A 481 0.20 0.06 11.55
N ILE A 482 -0.97 0.56 11.99
CA ILE A 482 -2.06 0.86 11.06
C ILE A 482 -1.59 1.88 10.01
N LYS A 483 -0.97 2.99 10.44
CA LYS A 483 -0.52 4.04 9.51
C LYS A 483 0.50 3.49 8.51
N MET A 484 1.51 2.75 8.99
CA MET A 484 2.58 2.16 8.19
C MET A 484 2.06 1.12 7.17
N TYR A 485 1.07 0.32 7.57
CA TYR A 485 0.47 -0.72 6.74
C TYR A 485 -0.85 -0.27 6.11
N SER A 486 -0.96 1.01 5.76
CA SER A 486 -2.06 1.58 5.00
C SER A 486 -1.53 2.28 3.75
N LYS A 487 -2.27 2.17 2.65
CA LYS A 487 -2.01 2.90 1.40
C LYS A 487 -3.32 3.40 0.82
N SER A 488 -3.37 4.67 0.47
CA SER A 488 -4.61 5.36 0.10
C SER A 488 -5.71 5.04 1.15
N ARG A 489 -6.89 4.60 0.71
CA ARG A 489 -8.02 4.26 1.59
C ARG A 489 -7.96 2.85 2.18
N ARG A 490 -6.96 2.03 1.82
CA ARG A 490 -6.86 0.63 2.23
C ARG A 490 -5.99 0.51 3.49
N LYS A 491 -6.62 0.18 4.61
CA LYS A 491 -5.96 -0.11 5.88
C LYS A 491 -5.73 -1.61 6.03
N ALA A 492 -4.46 -2.01 6.17
CA ALA A 492 -4.08 -3.42 6.17
C ALA A 492 -3.03 -3.77 7.24
N PRO A 493 -3.24 -3.40 8.54
CA PRO A 493 -2.33 -3.82 9.59
C PRO A 493 -2.23 -5.34 9.66
N ILE A 494 -1.00 -5.87 9.65
CA ILE A 494 -0.75 -7.32 9.67
C ILE A 494 -0.42 -7.90 11.05
N TYR A 495 -0.33 -7.04 12.07
CA TYR A 495 -0.23 -7.41 13.48
C TYR A 495 -1.46 -6.87 14.17
N TRP A 496 -2.26 -7.74 14.78
CA TRP A 496 -3.52 -7.35 15.40
C TRP A 496 -3.39 -7.42 16.92
N ARG A 497 -3.70 -6.31 17.58
CA ARG A 497 -3.75 -6.23 19.03
C ARG A 497 -5.17 -6.46 19.51
N LEU A 498 -5.45 -7.60 20.13
CA LEU A 498 -6.75 -7.90 20.76
C LEU A 498 -6.58 -7.83 22.27
N GLY A 499 -7.53 -7.23 22.99
CA GLY A 499 -7.37 -7.12 24.44
C GLY A 499 -8.56 -6.52 25.17
N THR A 500 -8.33 -6.27 26.46
CA THR A 500 -9.31 -5.61 27.33
C THR A 500 -9.67 -4.21 26.80
N ALA A 501 -10.82 -3.69 27.23
CA ALA A 501 -11.30 -2.38 26.78
C ALA A 501 -10.34 -1.23 27.15
N SER A 502 -9.67 -1.35 28.31
CA SER A 502 -8.64 -0.39 28.73
C SER A 502 -7.29 -0.62 28.04
N GLY A 503 -7.09 -1.76 27.39
CA GLY A 503 -5.81 -2.18 26.81
C GLY A 503 -4.76 -2.60 27.86
N SER A 504 -5.17 -2.81 29.11
CA SER A 504 -4.33 -3.24 30.25
C SER A 504 -3.73 -4.63 30.06
N TYR A 505 -4.45 -5.52 29.36
CA TYR A 505 -3.99 -6.83 28.93
C TYR A 505 -4.36 -7.03 27.46
N ALA A 506 -3.41 -7.50 26.66
CA ALA A 506 -3.59 -7.71 25.24
C ALA A 506 -2.70 -8.82 24.69
N VAL A 507 -3.18 -9.48 23.65
CA VAL A 507 -2.42 -10.39 22.80
C VAL A 507 -2.17 -9.72 21.44
N TRP A 508 -1.05 -10.08 20.82
CA TRP A 508 -0.68 -9.67 19.48
C TRP A 508 -0.70 -10.88 18.55
N LEU A 509 -1.33 -10.71 17.40
CA LEU A 509 -1.61 -11.77 16.45
C LEU A 509 -1.01 -11.43 15.08
N TYR A 510 -0.31 -12.37 14.46
CA TYR A 510 0.27 -12.20 13.12
C TYR A 510 -0.54 -12.93 12.04
N ILE A 511 -1.12 -12.18 11.09
CA ILE A 511 -2.12 -12.70 10.15
C ILE A 511 -1.64 -13.88 9.30
N HIS A 512 -0.35 -13.90 8.93
CA HIS A 512 0.25 -14.94 8.08
C HIS A 512 0.45 -16.28 8.80
N LYS A 513 0.20 -16.33 10.11
CA LYS A 513 0.21 -17.55 10.93
C LYS A 513 -1.19 -17.96 11.41
N PHE A 514 -2.23 -17.32 10.90
CA PHE A 514 -3.59 -17.65 11.31
C PHE A 514 -4.01 -19.05 10.87
N THR A 515 -4.78 -19.68 11.74
CA THR A 515 -5.43 -20.97 11.52
C THR A 515 -6.85 -20.88 12.06
N LYS A 516 -7.70 -21.87 11.75
CA LYS A 516 -9.04 -21.99 12.34
C LYS A 516 -9.02 -22.08 13.87
N ASP A 517 -7.89 -22.48 14.45
CA ASP A 517 -7.74 -22.65 15.91
C ASP A 517 -7.17 -21.41 16.62
N THR A 518 -6.75 -20.36 15.89
CA THR A 518 -6.01 -19.23 16.47
C THR A 518 -6.76 -18.59 17.64
N LEU A 519 -8.06 -18.29 17.49
CA LEU A 519 -8.83 -17.67 18.59
C LEU A 519 -9.13 -18.63 19.74
N PHE A 520 -9.26 -19.93 19.47
CA PHE A 520 -9.37 -20.94 20.54
C PHE A 520 -8.09 -21.04 21.36
N ARG A 521 -6.91 -20.98 20.71
CA ARG A 521 -5.62 -20.93 21.41
C ARG A 521 -5.47 -19.66 22.25
N VAL A 522 -5.79 -18.49 21.68
CA VAL A 522 -5.82 -17.23 22.45
C VAL A 522 -6.68 -17.39 23.71
N GLN A 523 -7.91 -17.91 23.54
CA GLN A 523 -8.83 -18.11 24.64
C GLN A 523 -8.27 -19.06 25.72
N ASN A 524 -7.78 -20.24 25.34
CA ASN A 524 -7.46 -21.33 26.27
C ASN A 524 -6.04 -21.27 26.83
N ASP A 525 -5.07 -20.82 26.04
CA ASP A 525 -3.66 -20.89 26.37
C ASP A 525 -3.15 -19.55 26.96
N TYR A 526 -3.82 -18.43 26.65
CA TYR A 526 -3.40 -17.10 27.09
C TYR A 526 -4.42 -16.47 28.05
N VAL A 527 -5.67 -16.29 27.62
CA VAL A 527 -6.65 -15.51 28.40
C VAL A 527 -7.18 -16.27 29.60
N ALA A 528 -7.54 -17.55 29.46
CA ALA A 528 -8.05 -18.35 30.58
C ALA A 528 -7.03 -18.52 31.72
N PRO A 529 -5.74 -18.85 31.47
CA PRO A 529 -4.75 -18.95 32.52
C PRO A 529 -4.50 -17.61 33.21
N LYS A 530 -4.47 -16.50 32.44
CA LYS A 530 -4.36 -15.16 33.00
C LYS A 530 -5.54 -14.82 33.91
N LEU A 531 -6.76 -15.06 33.46
CA LEU A 531 -7.97 -14.83 34.25
C LEU A 531 -7.93 -15.60 35.58
N ALA A 532 -7.54 -16.88 35.53
CA ALA A 532 -7.40 -17.70 36.73
C ALA A 532 -6.29 -17.19 37.67
N HIS A 533 -5.17 -16.69 37.12
CA HIS A 533 -4.11 -16.08 37.91
C HIS A 533 -4.61 -14.81 38.62
N GLU A 534 -5.23 -13.89 37.90
CA GLU A 534 -5.71 -12.62 38.45
C GLU A 534 -6.84 -12.80 39.46
N GLN A 535 -7.68 -13.83 39.29
CA GLN A 535 -8.69 -14.21 40.28
C GLN A 535 -8.05 -14.70 41.58
N ARG A 536 -6.99 -15.53 41.51
CA ARG A 536 -6.25 -15.95 42.71
C ARG A 536 -5.58 -14.77 43.42
N GLN A 537 -5.03 -13.82 42.67
CA GLN A 537 -4.47 -12.59 43.26
C GLN A 537 -5.54 -11.77 43.96
N LEU A 538 -6.73 -11.64 43.36
CA LEU A 538 -7.87 -10.97 43.98
C LEU A 538 -8.29 -11.64 45.29
N ASP A 539 -8.37 -12.97 45.30
CA ASP A 539 -8.76 -13.73 46.48
C ASP A 539 -7.71 -13.61 47.61
N ALA A 540 -6.42 -13.62 47.26
CA ALA A 540 -5.33 -13.37 48.20
C ALA A 540 -5.41 -11.95 48.80
N LEU A 541 -5.58 -10.91 47.98
CA LEU A 541 -5.74 -9.52 48.46
C LEU A 541 -6.93 -9.36 49.40
N LYS A 542 -8.06 -10.01 49.11
CA LYS A 542 -9.25 -10.01 49.97
C LYS A 542 -8.97 -10.72 51.30
N SER A 543 -8.29 -11.87 51.25
CA SER A 543 -7.90 -12.62 52.45
C SER A 543 -6.98 -11.80 53.36
N ASP A 544 -5.93 -11.19 52.78
CA ASP A 544 -4.94 -10.40 53.52
C ASP A 544 -5.53 -9.12 54.14
N ALA A 545 -6.55 -8.54 53.50
CA ALA A 545 -7.19 -7.32 54.01
C ALA A 545 -8.23 -7.59 55.11
N GLY A 546 -8.71 -8.83 55.25
CA GLY A 546 -9.66 -9.25 56.26
C GLY A 546 -10.98 -8.47 56.25
N SER A 547 -11.66 -8.45 57.40
CA SER A 547 -13.00 -7.84 57.55
C SER A 547 -13.02 -6.31 57.52
N SER A 548 -11.88 -5.66 57.77
CA SER A 548 -11.74 -4.21 57.92
C SER A 548 -10.54 -3.67 57.11
N PRO A 549 -10.62 -3.70 55.77
CA PRO A 549 -9.53 -3.29 54.91
C PRO A 549 -9.19 -1.80 55.09
N SER A 550 -7.90 -1.46 55.07
CA SER A 550 -7.44 -0.06 55.01
C SER A 550 -7.84 0.61 53.70
N ALA A 551 -7.78 1.95 53.62
CA ALA A 551 -8.10 2.68 52.40
C ALA A 551 -7.22 2.24 51.19
N THR A 552 -5.93 1.98 51.44
CA THR A 552 -4.99 1.49 50.43
C THR A 552 -5.35 0.07 49.96
N GLN A 553 -5.67 -0.83 50.89
CA GLN A 553 -6.11 -2.20 50.56
C GLN A 553 -7.42 -2.20 49.78
N ARG A 554 -8.41 -1.38 50.17
CA ARG A 554 -9.66 -1.23 49.40
C ARG A 554 -9.39 -0.79 47.97
N LYS A 555 -8.54 0.22 47.77
CA LYS A 555 -8.18 0.71 46.44
C LYS A 555 -7.49 -0.37 45.59
N ALA A 556 -6.59 -1.17 46.19
CA ALA A 556 -5.92 -2.27 45.51
C ALA A 556 -6.91 -3.38 45.12
N ILE A 557 -7.81 -3.77 46.04
CA ILE A 557 -8.88 -4.73 45.77
C ILE A 557 -9.79 -4.23 44.66
N ASP A 558 -10.26 -2.98 44.73
CA ASP A 558 -11.15 -2.38 43.72
C ASP A 558 -10.49 -2.36 42.33
N ALA A 559 -9.20 -2.02 42.25
CA ALA A 559 -8.43 -2.05 41.01
C ALA A 559 -8.30 -3.48 40.45
N GLN A 560 -8.04 -4.47 41.32
CA GLN A 560 -7.93 -5.86 40.93
C GLN A 560 -9.28 -6.46 40.50
N VAL A 561 -10.38 -6.12 41.19
CA VAL A 561 -11.75 -6.47 40.77
C VAL A 561 -12.02 -5.97 39.36
N ALA A 562 -11.75 -4.70 39.10
CA ALA A 562 -11.97 -4.11 37.78
C ALA A 562 -11.13 -4.80 36.69
N PHE A 563 -9.88 -5.18 37.00
CA PHE A 563 -9.02 -5.86 36.04
C PHE A 563 -9.50 -7.29 35.73
N VAL A 564 -9.90 -8.05 36.75
CA VAL A 564 -10.50 -9.39 36.59
C VAL A 564 -11.79 -9.32 35.77
N GLU A 565 -12.67 -8.34 36.05
CA GLU A 565 -13.90 -8.11 35.29
C GLU A 565 -13.59 -7.81 33.81
N GLU A 566 -12.59 -6.98 33.52
CA GLU A 566 -12.17 -6.68 32.15
C GLU A 566 -11.65 -7.92 31.40
N ILE A 567 -10.82 -8.75 32.04
CA ILE A 567 -10.32 -9.99 31.42
C ILE A 567 -11.47 -10.97 31.20
N GLN A 568 -12.41 -11.08 32.14
CA GLN A 568 -13.59 -11.94 32.01
C GLN A 568 -14.48 -11.50 30.83
N ILE A 569 -14.66 -10.20 30.62
CA ILE A 569 -15.35 -9.65 29.44
C ILE A 569 -14.59 -10.03 28.17
N PHE A 570 -13.27 -9.81 28.13
CA PHE A 570 -12.45 -10.17 26.97
C PHE A 570 -12.53 -11.67 26.64
N PHE A 571 -12.47 -12.54 27.65
CA PHE A 571 -12.65 -13.99 27.51
C PHE A 571 -14.02 -14.35 26.92
N ASN A 572 -15.10 -13.73 27.40
CA ASN A 572 -16.45 -13.99 26.92
C ASN A 572 -16.66 -13.54 25.47
N GLU A 573 -16.07 -12.40 25.09
CA GLU A 573 -16.10 -11.93 23.70
C GLU A 573 -15.31 -12.88 22.78
N LEU A 574 -14.14 -13.35 23.20
CA LEU A 574 -13.36 -14.38 22.47
C LEU A 574 -14.18 -15.65 22.26
N LYS A 575 -14.80 -16.17 23.33
CA LYS A 575 -15.65 -17.36 23.28
C LYS A 575 -16.81 -17.20 22.28
N ARG A 576 -17.32 -15.97 22.11
CA ARG A 576 -18.39 -15.68 21.16
C ARG A 576 -17.93 -15.73 19.71
N VAL A 577 -16.75 -15.19 19.41
CA VAL A 577 -16.25 -15.08 18.02
C VAL A 577 -15.40 -16.27 17.58
N ALA A 578 -14.78 -17.03 18.50
CA ALA A 578 -13.92 -18.15 18.15
C ALA A 578 -14.61 -19.22 17.27
N PRO A 579 -15.89 -19.60 17.48
CA PRO A 579 -16.59 -20.53 16.59
C PRO A 579 -16.85 -19.98 15.18
N LEU A 580 -16.83 -18.66 14.99
CA LEU A 580 -17.00 -17.99 13.69
C LEU A 580 -15.68 -17.85 12.92
N TRP A 581 -14.56 -18.17 13.58
CA TRP A 581 -13.23 -17.88 13.07
C TRP A 581 -12.81 -18.88 11.99
N ASN A 582 -12.79 -18.41 10.76
CA ASN A 582 -12.30 -19.15 9.61
C ASN A 582 -11.65 -18.17 8.62
N PRO A 583 -10.44 -17.68 8.93
CA PRO A 583 -9.83 -16.59 8.16
C PRO A 583 -9.36 -17.08 6.79
N ASP A 584 -9.53 -16.22 5.79
CA ASP A 584 -8.98 -16.37 4.45
C ASP A 584 -8.31 -15.05 4.05
N LEU A 585 -6.99 -15.04 3.92
CA LEU A 585 -6.24 -13.80 3.63
C LEU A 585 -6.63 -13.18 2.28
N ASP A 586 -7.16 -13.97 1.34
CA ASP A 586 -7.63 -13.46 0.06
C ASP A 586 -8.82 -12.50 0.25
N ASP A 587 -9.60 -12.63 1.32
CA ASP A 587 -10.68 -11.70 1.66
C ASP A 587 -10.16 -10.31 2.10
N GLY A 588 -8.89 -10.22 2.50
CA GLY A 588 -8.23 -8.98 2.93
C GLY A 588 -8.38 -8.68 4.42
N VAL A 589 -7.52 -7.80 4.93
CA VAL A 589 -7.36 -7.59 6.38
C VAL A 589 -8.65 -7.11 7.06
N ILE A 590 -9.33 -6.12 6.46
CA ILE A 590 -10.53 -5.51 7.04
C ILE A 590 -11.66 -6.54 7.16
N ILE A 591 -11.91 -7.36 6.15
CA ILE A 591 -13.00 -8.34 6.16
C ILE A 591 -12.72 -9.44 7.19
N ASN A 592 -11.51 -9.99 7.23
CA ASN A 592 -11.12 -10.99 8.24
C ASN A 592 -11.19 -10.43 9.67
N SER A 593 -10.87 -9.13 9.84
CA SER A 593 -10.91 -8.48 11.16
C SER A 593 -12.32 -8.09 11.60
N ALA A 594 -13.26 -7.91 10.68
CA ALA A 594 -14.57 -7.32 10.94
C ALA A 594 -15.34 -7.96 12.12
N PRO A 595 -15.42 -9.31 12.25
CA PRO A 595 -16.09 -9.94 13.39
C PRO A 595 -15.48 -9.60 14.76
N LEU A 596 -14.22 -9.15 14.78
CA LEU A 596 -13.43 -8.90 16.00
C LEU A 596 -13.58 -7.47 16.54
N TRP A 597 -14.43 -6.63 15.95
CA TRP A 597 -14.55 -5.21 16.33
C TRP A 597 -14.81 -4.96 17.84
N ARG A 598 -15.38 -5.95 18.54
CA ARG A 598 -15.63 -5.92 19.99
C ARG A 598 -14.37 -6.14 20.85
N LEU A 599 -13.32 -6.74 20.29
CA LEU A 599 -12.05 -7.09 20.96
C LEU A 599 -10.96 -6.00 20.84
N VAL A 600 -11.26 -4.90 20.13
CA VAL A 600 -10.32 -3.81 19.85
C VAL A 600 -10.78 -2.47 20.45
N ALA A 601 -11.57 -2.51 21.53
CA ALA A 601 -12.20 -1.31 22.09
C ALA A 601 -11.21 -0.25 22.61
N HIS A 602 -9.95 -0.65 22.85
CA HIS A 602 -8.84 0.21 23.22
C HIS A 602 -8.30 1.07 22.05
N ASN A 603 -8.69 0.77 20.80
CA ASN A 603 -8.39 1.59 19.61
C ASN A 603 -9.70 1.97 18.90
N LYS A 604 -10.25 3.15 19.23
CA LYS A 604 -11.56 3.61 18.74
C LYS A 604 -11.62 3.81 17.21
N PRO A 605 -10.62 4.42 16.55
CA PRO A 605 -10.64 4.53 15.09
C PRO A 605 -10.70 3.17 14.39
N TRP A 606 -9.87 2.21 14.81
CA TRP A 606 -9.88 0.87 14.24
C TRP A 606 -11.16 0.11 14.55
N GLN A 607 -11.67 0.20 15.78
CA GLN A 607 -12.97 -0.37 16.16
C GLN A 607 -14.10 0.12 15.23
N LYS A 608 -14.14 1.42 14.93
CA LYS A 608 -15.14 1.99 14.01
C LYS A 608 -15.00 1.43 12.60
N GLU A 609 -13.78 1.33 12.08
CA GLU A 609 -13.48 0.75 10.77
C GLU A 609 -14.02 -0.69 10.66
N LEU A 610 -13.68 -1.53 11.64
CA LEU A 610 -14.10 -2.93 11.67
C LEU A 610 -15.61 -3.08 11.83
N ARG A 611 -16.25 -2.22 12.62
CA ARG A 611 -17.70 -2.20 12.76
C ARG A 611 -18.39 -1.85 11.44
N THR A 612 -17.92 -0.83 10.73
CA THR A 612 -18.45 -0.45 9.41
C THR A 612 -18.33 -1.62 8.43
N ALA A 613 -17.18 -2.29 8.41
CA ALA A 613 -16.97 -3.48 7.57
C ALA A 613 -17.87 -4.65 7.97
N TRP A 614 -18.09 -4.87 9.26
CA TRP A 614 -18.98 -5.90 9.78
C TRP A 614 -20.44 -5.64 9.37
N GLU A 615 -20.90 -4.40 9.45
CA GLU A 615 -22.23 -3.98 9.00
C GLU A 615 -22.39 -4.13 7.47
N ALA A 616 -21.35 -3.83 6.68
CA ALA A 616 -21.34 -4.06 5.24
C ALA A 616 -21.39 -5.57 4.88
N LEU A 617 -20.65 -6.39 5.61
CA LEU A 617 -20.68 -7.85 5.47
C LEU A 617 -22.08 -8.42 5.77
N GLN A 618 -22.76 -7.89 6.80
CA GLN A 618 -24.14 -8.26 7.12
C GLN A 618 -25.15 -7.86 6.04
N ARG A 619 -24.94 -6.73 5.35
CA ARG A 619 -25.78 -6.31 4.22
C ARG A 619 -25.55 -7.14 2.95
N GLY A 620 -24.41 -7.82 2.85
CA GLY A 620 -24.03 -8.63 1.69
C GLY A 620 -23.18 -7.87 0.67
N ASP A 621 -22.57 -6.75 1.07
CA ASP A 621 -21.69 -5.93 0.22
C ASP A 621 -20.39 -6.69 -0.16
N PHE A 622 -20.04 -7.72 0.60
CA PHE A 622 -18.86 -8.57 0.38
C PHE A 622 -19.21 -10.04 0.15
N ASP A 623 -20.33 -10.34 -0.52
CA ASP A 623 -20.73 -11.74 -0.79
C ASP A 623 -19.76 -12.51 -1.71
N TRP A 624 -18.75 -11.84 -2.28
CA TRP A 624 -17.61 -12.48 -2.94
C TRP A 624 -16.58 -13.08 -1.97
N SER A 625 -16.60 -12.68 -0.69
CA SER A 625 -15.64 -13.14 0.32
C SER A 625 -15.98 -14.52 0.87
N HIS A 626 -14.97 -15.31 1.19
CA HIS A 626 -15.11 -16.63 1.79
C HIS A 626 -15.76 -16.54 3.18
N LEU A 627 -15.46 -15.49 3.94
CA LEU A 627 -16.12 -15.20 5.22
C LEU A 627 -17.63 -15.02 5.07
N ALA A 628 -18.10 -14.32 4.03
CA ALA A 628 -19.53 -14.18 3.78
C ALA A 628 -20.19 -15.53 3.46
N MET A 629 -19.54 -16.37 2.64
CA MET A 629 -20.02 -17.72 2.34
C MET A 629 -20.04 -18.60 3.60
N HIS A 630 -19.04 -18.48 4.47
CA HIS A 630 -18.96 -19.22 5.72
C HIS A 630 -20.09 -18.85 6.70
N LEU A 631 -20.44 -17.56 6.78
CA LEU A 631 -21.42 -17.06 7.74
C LEU A 631 -22.88 -17.13 7.23
N TRP A 632 -23.09 -16.93 5.93
CA TRP A 632 -24.43 -16.87 5.31
C TRP A 632 -24.50 -17.67 3.98
N PRO A 633 -24.25 -18.98 3.99
CA PRO A 633 -24.32 -19.78 2.76
C PRO A 633 -25.70 -19.71 2.09
N GLU A 634 -26.78 -19.62 2.88
CA GLU A 634 -28.16 -19.47 2.36
C GLU A 634 -28.38 -18.17 1.57
N ARG A 635 -27.53 -17.15 1.77
CA ARG A 635 -27.57 -15.88 1.03
C ARG A 635 -26.64 -15.92 -0.18
N VAL A 636 -25.43 -16.46 -0.02
CA VAL A 636 -24.37 -16.37 -1.03
C VAL A 636 -24.56 -17.39 -2.16
N VAL A 637 -24.91 -18.65 -1.84
CA VAL A 637 -25.07 -19.71 -2.85
C VAL A 637 -26.12 -19.34 -3.92
N PRO A 638 -27.31 -18.81 -3.59
CA PRO A 638 -28.28 -18.39 -4.61
C PRO A 638 -27.76 -17.32 -5.59
N LYS A 639 -26.88 -16.42 -5.15
CA LYS A 639 -26.30 -15.38 -6.02
C LYS A 639 -25.37 -15.97 -7.08
N CYS A 640 -24.71 -17.08 -6.80
CA CYS A 640 -23.82 -17.78 -7.73
C CYS A 640 -24.57 -18.34 -8.96
N VAL A 641 -25.88 -18.54 -8.86
CA VAL A 641 -26.72 -18.99 -9.99
C VAL A 641 -26.79 -17.93 -11.10
N THR A 642 -26.79 -16.65 -10.72
CA THR A 642 -26.97 -15.52 -11.64
C THR A 642 -25.70 -14.71 -11.88
N ASP A 643 -24.69 -14.89 -11.04
CA ASP A 643 -23.39 -14.23 -11.16
C ASP A 643 -22.26 -15.28 -11.26
N ARG A 644 -21.71 -15.43 -12.46
CA ARG A 644 -20.60 -16.34 -12.73
C ARG A 644 -19.33 -15.97 -11.97
N SER A 645 -19.05 -14.67 -11.81
CA SER A 645 -17.87 -14.23 -11.09
C SER A 645 -17.95 -14.61 -9.62
N LEU A 646 -19.13 -14.47 -8.99
CA LEU A 646 -19.36 -15.00 -7.64
C LEU A 646 -19.28 -16.53 -7.60
N ALA A 647 -19.82 -17.23 -8.61
CA ALA A 647 -19.69 -18.68 -8.68
C ALA A 647 -18.23 -19.13 -8.75
N ILE A 648 -17.37 -18.42 -9.49
CA ILE A 648 -15.92 -18.69 -9.54
C ILE A 648 -15.28 -18.48 -8.17
N ALA A 649 -15.57 -17.35 -7.50
CA ALA A 649 -15.01 -17.03 -6.18
C ALA A 649 -15.30 -18.11 -5.13
N HIS A 650 -16.41 -18.83 -5.27
CA HIS A 650 -16.86 -19.86 -4.33
C HIS A 650 -16.73 -21.30 -4.85
N GLU A 651 -15.99 -21.51 -5.94
CA GLU A 651 -15.79 -22.84 -6.54
C GLU A 651 -17.11 -23.54 -6.97
N LEU A 652 -18.10 -22.76 -7.39
CA LEU A 652 -19.44 -23.22 -7.80
C LEU A 652 -19.73 -22.98 -9.29
N GLU A 653 -18.73 -22.57 -10.07
CA GLU A 653 -18.90 -22.26 -11.49
C GLU A 653 -19.41 -23.48 -12.28
N ASP A 654 -18.77 -24.63 -12.17
CA ASP A 654 -19.17 -25.81 -12.95
C ASP A 654 -20.55 -26.35 -12.55
N VAL A 655 -21.01 -26.00 -11.35
CA VAL A 655 -22.32 -26.37 -10.82
C VAL A 655 -23.45 -25.58 -11.45
N PHE A 656 -23.23 -24.27 -11.63
CA PHE A 656 -24.26 -23.33 -12.08
C PHE A 656 -24.08 -22.85 -13.51
N TRP A 657 -22.89 -22.98 -14.09
CA TRP A 657 -22.52 -22.43 -15.38
C TRP A 657 -21.90 -23.50 -16.28
N PHE A 658 -21.98 -23.26 -17.58
CA PHE A 658 -21.28 -24.05 -18.59
C PHE A 658 -20.86 -23.15 -19.75
N GLU A 659 -19.78 -23.53 -20.42
CA GLU A 659 -19.36 -22.95 -21.68
C GLU A 659 -20.04 -23.69 -22.82
N ASP A 660 -20.69 -22.96 -23.72
CA ASP A 660 -21.27 -23.55 -24.92
C ASP A 660 -20.23 -23.73 -26.05
N GLU A 661 -20.63 -24.37 -27.15
CA GLU A 661 -19.75 -24.64 -28.30
C GLU A 661 -19.15 -23.38 -28.94
N SER A 662 -19.71 -22.19 -28.65
CA SER A 662 -19.20 -20.91 -29.14
C SER A 662 -18.21 -20.22 -28.19
N GLY A 663 -17.86 -20.86 -27.07
CA GLY A 663 -17.01 -20.28 -26.02
C GLY A 663 -17.76 -19.25 -25.16
N LYS A 664 -19.10 -19.26 -25.18
CA LYS A 664 -19.92 -18.35 -24.36
C LYS A 664 -20.43 -19.06 -23.12
N TRP A 665 -20.28 -18.38 -21.99
CA TRP A 665 -20.72 -18.88 -20.70
C TRP A 665 -22.20 -18.60 -20.47
N LYS A 666 -22.94 -19.63 -20.05
CA LYS A 666 -24.38 -19.54 -19.78
C LYS A 666 -24.74 -20.21 -18.46
N PRO A 667 -25.76 -19.70 -17.75
CA PRO A 667 -26.28 -20.38 -16.57
C PRO A 667 -26.96 -21.68 -17.01
N ARG A 668 -26.76 -22.75 -16.23
CA ARG A 668 -27.44 -24.03 -16.40
C ARG A 668 -28.91 -23.87 -16.03
N LYS A 669 -29.81 -24.42 -16.86
CA LYS A 669 -31.25 -24.48 -16.54
C LYS A 669 -31.52 -25.33 -15.30
N THR A 670 -30.74 -26.38 -15.12
CA THR A 670 -30.77 -27.25 -13.96
C THR A 670 -29.33 -27.36 -13.43
N PRO A 671 -29.04 -26.87 -12.22
CA PRO A 671 -27.75 -27.05 -11.58
C PRO A 671 -27.38 -28.53 -11.45
N THR A 672 -26.10 -28.86 -11.47
CA THR A 672 -25.65 -30.26 -11.25
C THR A 672 -25.88 -30.71 -9.80
N HIS A 673 -25.87 -29.77 -8.85
CA HIS A 673 -26.25 -29.97 -7.45
C HIS A 673 -27.33 -28.97 -7.03
N PRO A 674 -28.39 -29.39 -6.32
CA PRO A 674 -29.42 -28.49 -5.82
C PRO A 674 -28.86 -27.42 -4.88
N VAL A 675 -29.38 -26.19 -4.97
CA VAL A 675 -28.99 -25.07 -4.08
C VAL A 675 -29.17 -25.43 -2.60
N SER A 676 -30.24 -26.13 -2.23
CA SER A 676 -30.50 -26.54 -0.85
C SER A 676 -29.45 -27.50 -0.30
N GLU A 677 -28.91 -28.37 -1.15
CA GLU A 677 -27.84 -29.32 -0.78
C GLU A 677 -26.54 -28.57 -0.52
N LEU A 678 -26.13 -27.71 -1.45
CA LEU A 678 -24.91 -26.89 -1.33
C LEU A 678 -24.93 -25.95 -0.10
N VAL A 679 -26.11 -25.39 0.22
CA VAL A 679 -26.31 -24.58 1.43
C VAL A 679 -26.20 -25.46 2.68
N GLY A 680 -26.76 -26.66 2.66
CA GLY A 680 -26.67 -27.63 3.75
C GLY A 680 -25.22 -28.03 4.05
N GLU A 681 -24.45 -28.37 3.02
CA GLU A 681 -23.02 -28.75 3.13
C GLU A 681 -22.13 -27.66 3.73
N ARG A 682 -22.46 -26.39 3.46
CA ARG A 682 -21.70 -25.22 3.91
C ARG A 682 -22.22 -24.62 5.22
N THR A 683 -23.35 -25.12 5.71
CA THR A 683 -23.94 -24.66 6.97
C THR A 683 -23.32 -25.42 8.15
N SER A 684 -22.89 -24.68 9.17
CA SER A 684 -22.54 -25.23 10.48
C SER A 684 -23.49 -24.70 11.54
N ASP A 685 -24.15 -25.60 12.28
CA ASP A 685 -25.07 -25.22 13.37
C ASP A 685 -24.35 -24.45 14.49
N ALA A 686 -23.09 -24.82 14.77
CA ALA A 686 -22.26 -24.12 15.75
C ALA A 686 -21.96 -22.68 15.31
N VAL A 687 -21.63 -22.48 14.02
CA VAL A 687 -21.39 -21.16 13.43
C VAL A 687 -22.69 -20.35 13.46
N LYS A 688 -23.83 -20.92 13.06
CA LYS A 688 -25.13 -20.24 13.09
C LYS A 688 -25.55 -19.83 14.51
N ALA A 689 -25.33 -20.70 15.50
CA ALA A 689 -25.61 -20.39 16.89
C ALA A 689 -24.72 -19.25 17.42
N ALA A 690 -23.41 -19.31 17.16
CA ALA A 690 -22.46 -18.26 17.56
C ALA A 690 -22.73 -16.93 16.85
N LEU A 691 -23.13 -16.97 15.58
CA LEU A 691 -23.45 -15.79 14.80
C LEU A 691 -24.71 -15.12 15.35
N LYS A 692 -25.74 -15.90 15.66
CA LYS A 692 -26.94 -15.40 16.32
C LYS A 692 -26.62 -14.75 17.68
N ASP A 693 -25.77 -15.37 18.49
CA ASP A 693 -25.30 -14.79 19.75
C ASP A 693 -24.61 -13.43 19.51
N LEU A 694 -23.64 -13.37 18.57
CA LEU A 694 -22.92 -12.14 18.21
C LEU A 694 -23.82 -11.01 17.71
N LEU A 695 -24.81 -11.33 16.89
CA LEU A 695 -25.77 -10.36 16.35
C LEU A 695 -26.74 -9.84 17.42
N SER A 696 -27.09 -10.67 18.40
CA SER A 696 -28.00 -10.30 19.48
C SER A 696 -27.32 -9.66 20.70
N ALA A 697 -25.99 -9.77 20.80
CA ALA A 697 -25.23 -9.24 21.93
C ALA A 697 -25.31 -7.71 22.00
N SER A 698 -25.66 -7.17 23.18
CA SER A 698 -25.54 -5.74 23.49
C SER A 698 -24.11 -5.26 23.25
N GLU A 699 -23.91 -3.98 22.91
CA GLU A 699 -22.55 -3.43 22.75
C GLU A 699 -21.69 -3.72 23.99
N PRO A 700 -20.39 -4.00 23.81
CA PRO A 700 -19.50 -4.22 24.95
C PRO A 700 -19.57 -2.97 25.81
N ALA A 701 -19.85 -3.12 27.10
CA ALA A 701 -19.89 -2.00 28.03
C ALA A 701 -18.50 -1.34 28.06
N GLY A 702 -18.29 -0.34 27.21
CA GLY A 702 -17.11 0.52 27.29
C GLY A 702 -17.17 1.15 28.67
N GLY A 703 -16.09 1.00 29.45
CA GLY A 703 -15.96 1.52 30.79
C GLY A 703 -16.20 3.03 30.84
N THR A 704 -17.46 3.43 30.84
CA THR A 704 -17.89 4.71 31.37
C THR A 704 -17.62 4.58 32.85
N ARG A 705 -16.60 5.31 33.34
CA ARG A 705 -16.47 5.63 34.75
C ARG A 705 -17.87 5.85 35.30
N ARG A 706 -18.34 4.94 36.16
CA ARG A 706 -19.55 5.15 36.95
C ARG A 706 -19.39 6.51 37.61
N GLY A 707 -20.07 7.51 37.07
CA GLY A 707 -20.21 8.81 37.69
C GLY A 707 -20.75 8.55 39.09
N ARG A 708 -20.01 9.01 40.09
CA ARG A 708 -20.43 9.06 41.50
C ARG A 708 -21.89 9.50 41.54
N ARG A 709 -22.79 8.57 41.83
CA ARG A 709 -24.15 8.92 42.25
C ARG A 709 -23.94 9.56 43.63
N LYS A 710 -24.03 10.88 43.69
CA LYS A 710 -24.19 11.60 44.96
C LYS A 710 -25.46 11.03 45.61
N VAL A 711 -25.28 10.38 46.74
CA VAL A 711 -26.27 10.32 47.82
C VAL A 711 -25.61 10.98 49.01
#